data_AF-A0A2V6AGS4-F1
#
_entry.id   AF-A0A2V6AGS4-F1
#
_cell.length_a   1.000
_cell.length_b   1.000
_cell.length_c   1.000
_cell.angle_alpha   90.00
_cell.angle_beta   90.00
_cell.angle_gamma   90.00
#
_symmetry.space_group_name_H-M   'P 1'
#
loop_
_entity.id
_entity.type
_entity.pdbx_description
1 polymer ?
#
loop_
_entity_poly.entity_id
_entity_poly.type
_entity_poly.pdbx_seq_one_letter_code
_entity_poly.pdbx_strand_id
1 'polypeptide(L)'
;GVTNFQSDLQTLFIKFDDSCPANGQSATWYNSPAPTSQFVDSDPIGFTDRQTGRVFAGELTLTSPSCKVSFTDTDGLDQLGQPSYAGWSPSSGPLGSGIDHETIGGGPYHTPAPPHGAYANAVYYCSQDLVTAFCLRSDDGGATYGPPVPTYTSQCGGLHGHVKVAPDGTVYLPNNSCGGTGAVVVSEDNGLTWGIRPVQNASSQTRANANLQDPAVAIDNNGRAYFAMSSSTVAGSATGGSNAVVATSTDRGLTWQNIYDVGAVYGLKNIAFPAAVAGDAGRAAVAFYGSTTSGDGSANSFTGIWHLYVANTFDGGLHWTTTDATPKDPMQRGCIWSHGGADICRNLLDFFDMTVDKQGRVQVGYVDGCTDGACAQAALTAKGNAYTARGVIARQSSGRRLIANFDPPNPLHATSAPGMPSVTLRRVNSIVHLAWSEADMGNANITSYRIMRGIASGAETLLTTVSGNQTTYDDLTATDITKTYYYKVQAVNHVGTSCGNNEIAAPYVGDTCTGLIVQRTPPGHPEQPLQGLAPASLAIDSIAVGEPPGTSNLMFKMKVTSLANVPTNSRWRIVWNSYAAQSYDPEAEQFYVGMRTDGNGTATFEYGTVATAVVGLVIGVPTETPIGSLPGSSFNADGTITLIVPKSAVGSPQPGDLLGAVNGRTFTGDTTETQNLERSTLLVDHTFVKAQRDNGHPAATYSLVGNVACGP
;
A
#
# COMPACT_ATOMS: atom_id res chain seq x y z
N GLY A 1 0.06 -20.61 -12.08
CA GLY A 1 -1.15 -19.81 -11.89
C GLY A 1 -0.73 -18.36 -12.02
N VAL A 2 -1.66 -17.50 -12.39
CA VAL A 2 -1.45 -16.06 -12.45
C VAL A 2 -2.23 -15.44 -11.31
N THR A 3 -1.63 -14.47 -10.63
CA THR A 3 -2.33 -13.64 -9.64
C THR A 3 -2.65 -12.30 -10.26
N ASN A 4 -3.87 -11.82 -10.04
CA ASN A 4 -4.29 -10.48 -10.44
C ASN A 4 -4.13 -9.51 -9.25
N PHE A 5 -3.66 -8.30 -9.52
CA PHE A 5 -3.56 -7.20 -8.56
C PHE A 5 -4.07 -5.93 -9.27
N GLN A 6 -5.16 -5.36 -8.76
CA GLN A 6 -5.74 -4.12 -9.27
C GLN A 6 -5.24 -2.95 -8.42
N SER A 7 -4.78 -1.87 -9.07
CA SER A 7 -4.31 -0.68 -8.37
C SER A 7 -4.33 0.54 -9.28
N ASP A 8 -5.03 1.58 -8.86
CA ASP A 8 -5.35 2.74 -9.69
C ASP A 8 -5.80 2.28 -11.09
N LEU A 9 -5.33 2.89 -12.17
CA LEU A 9 -5.66 2.49 -13.54
C LEU A 9 -4.89 1.25 -14.03
N GLN A 10 -4.16 0.55 -13.16
CA GLN A 10 -3.36 -0.61 -13.52
C GLN A 10 -4.06 -1.91 -13.14
N THR A 11 -4.05 -2.84 -14.10
CA THR A 11 -4.42 -4.23 -13.85
C THR A 11 -3.17 -5.09 -14.06
N LEU A 12 -2.56 -5.48 -12.95
CA LEU A 12 -1.30 -6.19 -12.94
C LEU A 12 -1.54 -7.70 -12.86
N PHE A 13 -0.76 -8.44 -13.63
CA PHE A 13 -0.76 -9.90 -13.64
C PHE A 13 0.62 -10.42 -13.24
N ILE A 14 0.64 -11.32 -12.27
CA ILE A 14 1.86 -11.77 -11.60
C ILE A 14 2.04 -13.28 -11.79
N LYS A 15 3.20 -13.66 -12.31
CA LYS A 15 3.66 -15.05 -12.39
C LYS A 15 4.83 -15.25 -11.44
N PHE A 16 4.73 -16.24 -10.56
CA PHE A 16 5.79 -16.59 -9.61
C PHE A 16 6.68 -17.72 -10.16
N ASP A 17 7.98 -17.57 -9.97
CA ASP A 17 9.01 -18.58 -10.26
C ASP A 17 9.67 -19.05 -8.94
N ASP A 18 9.34 -20.28 -8.55
CA ASP A 18 9.85 -20.91 -7.33
C ASP A 18 11.24 -21.56 -7.52
N SER A 19 11.88 -21.44 -8.70
CA SER A 19 13.16 -22.09 -9.00
C SER A 19 14.42 -21.37 -8.47
N CYS A 20 14.24 -20.24 -7.76
CA CYS A 20 15.32 -19.30 -7.40
C CYS A 20 16.17 -18.89 -8.63
N PRO A 21 15.56 -18.30 -9.68
CA PRO A 21 16.28 -18.06 -10.93
C PRO A 21 17.46 -17.10 -10.73
N ALA A 22 18.59 -17.38 -11.39
CA ALA A 22 19.84 -16.63 -11.21
C ALA A 22 19.74 -15.15 -11.65
N ASN A 23 18.72 -14.79 -12.43
CA ASN A 23 18.44 -13.41 -12.83
C ASN A 23 17.77 -12.57 -11.72
N GLY A 24 17.53 -13.15 -10.54
CA GLY A 24 16.95 -12.46 -9.39
C GLY A 24 15.42 -12.29 -9.45
N GLN A 25 14.74 -12.68 -10.52
CA GLN A 25 13.31 -12.41 -10.70
C GLN A 25 12.47 -13.61 -10.28
N SER A 26 12.08 -13.68 -9.00
CA SER A 26 11.13 -14.68 -8.49
C SER A 26 9.66 -14.39 -8.83
N ALA A 27 9.38 -13.22 -9.40
CA ALA A 27 8.07 -12.84 -9.90
C ALA A 27 8.20 -11.95 -11.13
N THR A 28 7.35 -12.18 -12.14
CA THR A 28 7.21 -11.32 -13.31
C THR A 28 5.86 -10.62 -13.25
N TRP A 29 5.89 -9.29 -13.29
CA TRP A 29 4.72 -8.43 -13.31
C TRP A 29 4.57 -7.85 -14.70
N TYR A 30 3.35 -7.88 -15.24
CA TYR A 30 3.01 -7.10 -16.43
C TYR A 30 1.69 -6.39 -16.21
N ASN A 31 1.59 -5.16 -16.71
CA ASN A 31 0.36 -4.39 -16.72
C ASN A 31 -0.42 -4.68 -18.00
N SER A 32 -1.70 -5.02 -17.86
CA SER A 32 -2.66 -5.08 -18.98
C SER A 32 -3.94 -4.38 -18.54
N PRO A 33 -3.98 -3.03 -18.57
CA PRO A 33 -5.11 -2.28 -18.03
C PRO A 33 -6.38 -2.58 -18.81
N ALA A 34 -7.48 -2.74 -18.08
CA ALA A 34 -8.79 -2.90 -18.69
C ALA A 34 -9.15 -1.66 -19.54
N PRO A 35 -9.88 -1.84 -20.67
CA PRO A 35 -10.28 -0.71 -21.52
C PRO A 35 -11.23 0.26 -20.80
N THR A 36 -11.87 -0.18 -19.71
CA THR A 36 -12.73 0.62 -18.86
C THR A 36 -11.99 1.47 -17.83
N SER A 37 -10.72 1.17 -17.52
CA SER A 37 -9.90 1.93 -16.56
C SER A 37 -9.32 3.18 -17.22
N GLN A 38 -10.10 4.27 -17.22
CA GLN A 38 -9.75 5.50 -17.92
C GLN A 38 -9.69 6.71 -16.97
N PHE A 39 -9.11 7.81 -17.44
CA PHE A 39 -8.93 9.04 -16.66
C PHE A 39 -10.27 9.54 -16.06
N VAL A 40 -10.26 10.00 -14.80
CA VAL A 40 -11.41 10.39 -13.93
C VAL A 40 -12.03 9.24 -13.11
N ASP A 41 -11.52 8.02 -13.27
CA ASP A 41 -11.89 6.90 -12.40
C ASP A 41 -11.20 6.96 -11.03
N SER A 42 -11.91 6.48 -10.00
CA SER A 42 -11.52 6.39 -8.59
C SER A 42 -11.93 5.02 -8.05
N ASP A 43 -11.31 4.56 -6.96
CA ASP A 43 -11.70 3.32 -6.26
C ASP A 43 -11.69 2.06 -7.15
N PRO A 44 -10.48 1.51 -7.41
CA PRO A 44 -10.31 0.38 -8.29
C PRO A 44 -10.60 -0.93 -7.56
N ILE A 45 -11.37 -1.84 -8.17
CA ILE A 45 -11.76 -3.12 -7.58
C ILE A 45 -11.46 -4.29 -8.52
N GLY A 46 -10.89 -5.36 -7.96
CA GLY A 46 -10.55 -6.57 -8.70
C GLY A 46 -11.25 -7.82 -8.16
N PHE A 47 -11.58 -8.76 -9.04
CA PHE A 47 -12.02 -10.10 -8.64
C PHE A 47 -11.53 -11.15 -9.63
N THR A 48 -11.13 -12.32 -9.11
CA THR A 48 -10.85 -13.50 -9.94
C THR A 48 -11.77 -14.64 -9.51
N ASP A 49 -12.58 -15.13 -10.44
CA ASP A 49 -13.36 -16.35 -10.22
C ASP A 49 -12.41 -17.56 -10.19
N ARG A 50 -12.24 -18.13 -9.00
CA ARG A 50 -11.30 -19.24 -8.77
C ARG A 50 -11.66 -20.51 -9.55
N GLN A 51 -12.92 -20.69 -9.95
CA GLN A 51 -13.37 -21.88 -10.67
C GLN A 51 -13.13 -21.77 -12.19
N THR A 52 -13.36 -20.59 -12.75
CA THR A 52 -13.26 -20.38 -14.21
C THR A 52 -11.93 -19.76 -14.63
N GLY A 53 -11.25 -19.05 -13.72
CA GLY A 53 -10.08 -18.24 -14.00
C GLY A 53 -10.39 -16.85 -14.57
N ARG A 54 -11.68 -16.49 -14.75
CA ARG A 54 -12.07 -15.18 -15.25
C ARG A 54 -11.68 -14.08 -14.27
N VAL A 55 -11.05 -13.03 -14.77
CA VAL A 55 -10.65 -11.84 -14.02
C VAL A 55 -11.56 -10.68 -14.38
N PHE A 56 -11.96 -9.91 -13.37
CA PHE A 56 -12.75 -8.70 -13.47
C PHE A 56 -11.93 -7.52 -12.95
N ALA A 57 -11.95 -6.43 -13.69
CA ALA A 57 -11.40 -5.15 -13.28
C ALA A 57 -12.53 -4.13 -13.34
N GLY A 58 -12.83 -3.53 -12.20
CA GLY A 58 -13.85 -2.52 -12.00
C GLY A 58 -13.22 -1.19 -11.57
N GLU A 59 -13.83 -0.10 -11.99
CA GLU A 59 -13.47 1.25 -11.62
C GLU A 59 -14.73 2.06 -11.35
N LEU A 60 -14.80 2.70 -10.20
CA LEU A 60 -15.86 3.65 -9.90
C LEU A 60 -15.53 4.99 -10.58
N THR A 61 -16.52 5.75 -11.04
CA THR A 61 -16.29 7.07 -11.64
C THR A 61 -16.91 8.14 -10.75
N LEU A 62 -16.13 8.68 -9.80
CA LEU A 62 -16.64 9.65 -8.83
C LEU A 62 -17.91 9.10 -8.14
N THR A 63 -18.91 9.94 -7.89
CA THR A 63 -20.19 9.53 -7.28
C THR A 63 -21.17 8.93 -8.30
N SER A 64 -20.69 8.19 -9.30
CA SER A 64 -21.59 7.58 -10.29
C SER A 64 -22.31 6.37 -9.70
N PRO A 65 -23.64 6.23 -9.85
CA PRO A 65 -24.38 5.04 -9.41
C PRO A 65 -24.21 3.87 -10.40
N SER A 66 -22.95 3.60 -10.75
CA SER A 66 -22.49 2.53 -11.64
C SER A 66 -20.97 2.42 -11.53
N CYS A 67 -20.45 1.23 -11.81
CA CYS A 67 -19.01 0.96 -11.98
C CYS A 67 -18.71 0.57 -13.43
N LYS A 68 -17.57 1.00 -13.96
CA LYS A 68 -17.11 0.55 -15.28
C LYS A 68 -16.35 -0.76 -15.08
N VAL A 69 -16.88 -1.85 -15.62
CA VAL A 69 -16.30 -3.19 -15.44
C VAL A 69 -15.85 -3.74 -16.79
N SER A 70 -14.68 -4.37 -16.82
CA SER A 70 -14.27 -5.28 -17.89
C SER A 70 -13.88 -6.63 -17.31
N PHE A 71 -13.96 -7.68 -18.13
CA PHE A 71 -13.50 -9.01 -17.76
C PHE A 71 -12.62 -9.64 -18.82
N THR A 72 -11.77 -10.58 -18.41
CA THR A 72 -10.86 -11.33 -19.28
C THR A 72 -10.77 -12.78 -18.84
N ASP A 73 -10.70 -13.69 -19.83
CA ASP A 73 -10.43 -15.12 -19.63
C ASP A 73 -8.99 -15.47 -20.05
N THR A 74 -8.17 -14.47 -20.42
CA THR A 74 -6.83 -14.64 -21.01
C THR A 74 -5.76 -13.86 -20.25
N ASP A 75 -6.02 -13.51 -18.99
CA ASP A 75 -5.12 -12.68 -18.17
C ASP A 75 -4.76 -11.34 -18.85
N GLY A 76 -5.73 -10.76 -19.57
CA GLY A 76 -5.58 -9.51 -20.32
C GLY A 76 -4.70 -9.64 -21.57
N LEU A 77 -4.45 -10.85 -22.07
CA LEU A 77 -3.61 -11.09 -23.25
C LEU A 77 -4.45 -11.26 -24.52
N ASP A 78 -3.95 -10.73 -25.64
CA ASP A 78 -4.52 -10.99 -26.97
C ASP A 78 -4.14 -12.38 -27.52
N GLN A 79 -4.57 -12.66 -28.75
CA GLN A 79 -4.28 -13.93 -29.44
C GLN A 79 -2.78 -14.19 -29.71
N LEU A 80 -1.94 -13.15 -29.62
CA LEU A 80 -0.48 -13.22 -29.75
C LEU A 80 0.23 -13.29 -28.39
N GLY A 81 -0.53 -13.35 -27.29
CA GLY A 81 0.00 -13.38 -25.93
C GLY A 81 0.54 -12.02 -25.46
N GLN A 82 0.11 -10.91 -26.06
CA GLN A 82 0.55 -9.56 -25.69
C GLN A 82 -0.52 -8.84 -24.85
N PRO A 83 -0.14 -8.02 -23.84
CA PRO A 83 -1.07 -7.15 -23.13
C PRO A 83 -1.76 -6.18 -24.10
N SER A 84 -3.09 -6.22 -24.17
CA SER A 84 -3.87 -5.40 -25.10
C SER A 84 -5.34 -5.36 -24.70
N TYR A 85 -6.02 -4.27 -25.06
CA TYR A 85 -7.48 -4.14 -24.90
C TYR A 85 -8.25 -5.26 -25.63
N ALA A 86 -7.67 -5.88 -26.65
CA ALA A 86 -8.28 -7.03 -27.33
C ALA A 86 -8.38 -8.29 -26.46
N GLY A 87 -7.60 -8.37 -25.36
CA GLY A 87 -7.71 -9.43 -24.35
C GLY A 87 -8.86 -9.23 -23.35
N TRP A 88 -9.65 -8.17 -23.50
CA TRP A 88 -10.70 -7.78 -22.57
C TRP A 88 -12.07 -7.70 -23.24
N SER A 89 -13.10 -8.01 -22.47
CA SER A 89 -14.50 -7.79 -22.83
C SER A 89 -15.11 -6.74 -21.90
N PRO A 90 -15.61 -5.60 -22.44
CA PRO A 90 -16.27 -4.59 -21.62
C PRO A 90 -17.65 -5.08 -21.17
N SER A 91 -18.03 -4.72 -19.94
CA SER A 91 -19.38 -4.90 -19.38
C SER A 91 -20.26 -3.69 -19.70
N SER A 92 -21.59 -3.86 -19.61
CA SER A 92 -22.52 -2.73 -19.52
C SER A 92 -22.44 -1.99 -18.17
N GLY A 93 -21.78 -2.58 -17.17
CA GLY A 93 -21.70 -2.07 -15.81
C GLY A 93 -22.96 -2.36 -14.96
N PRO A 94 -22.87 -2.23 -13.62
CA PRO A 94 -23.96 -2.42 -12.67
C PRO A 94 -24.79 -1.14 -12.51
N LEU A 95 -25.62 -0.83 -13.51
CA LEU A 95 -26.42 0.40 -13.53
C LEU A 95 -27.39 0.49 -12.33
N GLY A 96 -27.36 1.62 -11.63
CA GLY A 96 -28.20 1.86 -10.45
C GLY A 96 -27.62 1.31 -9.16
N SER A 97 -26.32 0.97 -9.14
CA SER A 97 -25.62 0.64 -7.90
C SER A 97 -25.50 1.85 -6.97
N GLY A 98 -25.08 1.59 -5.73
CA GLY A 98 -24.61 2.66 -4.85
C GLY A 98 -23.37 3.36 -5.39
N ILE A 99 -23.10 4.55 -4.88
CA ILE A 99 -22.07 5.48 -5.38
C ILE A 99 -20.67 5.28 -4.81
N ASP A 100 -20.46 4.35 -3.88
CA ASP A 100 -19.18 4.17 -3.18
C ASP A 100 -19.04 2.73 -2.62
N HIS A 101 -17.83 2.39 -2.19
CA HIS A 101 -17.46 1.16 -1.48
C HIS A 101 -17.85 -0.12 -2.21
N GLU A 102 -17.38 -0.27 -3.43
CA GLU A 102 -17.72 -1.38 -4.32
C GLU A 102 -17.04 -2.71 -3.97
N THR A 103 -17.69 -3.80 -4.39
CA THR A 103 -17.11 -5.14 -4.37
C THR A 103 -17.65 -5.98 -5.51
N ILE A 104 -16.74 -6.74 -6.13
CA ILE A 104 -17.08 -7.80 -7.08
C ILE A 104 -16.78 -9.15 -6.44
N GLY A 105 -17.69 -10.11 -6.62
CA GLY A 105 -17.46 -11.50 -6.24
C GLY A 105 -18.34 -12.43 -7.05
N GLY A 106 -18.11 -13.74 -6.96
CA GLY A 106 -18.86 -14.70 -7.77
C GLY A 106 -18.62 -16.14 -7.35
N GLY A 107 -19.51 -17.02 -7.81
CA GLY A 107 -19.49 -18.45 -7.52
C GLY A 107 -20.76 -19.15 -8.01
N PRO A 108 -20.95 -20.42 -7.64
CA PRO A 108 -22.10 -21.22 -8.07
C PRO A 108 -23.43 -20.57 -7.72
N TYR A 109 -24.47 -20.85 -8.51
CA TYR A 109 -25.83 -20.48 -8.15
C TYR A 109 -26.36 -21.29 -6.96
N HIS A 110 -27.11 -20.63 -6.09
CA HIS A 110 -27.96 -21.30 -5.13
C HIS A 110 -29.10 -22.00 -5.85
N THR A 111 -29.45 -23.21 -5.42
CA THR A 111 -30.53 -23.99 -6.03
C THR A 111 -31.91 -23.50 -5.55
N PRO A 112 -32.91 -23.33 -6.44
CA PRO A 112 -32.85 -23.49 -7.88
C PRO A 112 -32.17 -22.30 -8.57
N ALA A 113 -31.32 -22.59 -9.56
CA ALA A 113 -30.67 -21.56 -10.35
C ALA A 113 -31.70 -20.85 -11.27
N PRO A 114 -31.61 -19.52 -11.42
CA PRO A 114 -32.37 -18.78 -12.42
C PRO A 114 -31.91 -19.15 -13.85
N PRO A 115 -32.66 -18.79 -14.91
CA PRO A 115 -32.16 -18.88 -16.26
C PRO A 115 -30.87 -18.05 -16.42
N HIS A 116 -29.81 -18.69 -16.91
CA HIS A 116 -28.49 -18.05 -17.08
C HIS A 116 -27.81 -18.49 -18.38
N GLY A 117 -26.78 -17.75 -18.78
CA GLY A 117 -25.97 -18.05 -19.96
C GLY A 117 -25.02 -19.24 -19.78
N ALA A 118 -24.06 -19.38 -20.69
CA ALA A 118 -23.08 -20.49 -20.66
C ALA A 118 -22.06 -20.39 -19.51
N TYR A 119 -21.88 -19.20 -18.94
CA TYR A 119 -21.03 -19.01 -17.77
C TYR A 119 -21.72 -19.61 -16.54
N ALA A 120 -21.04 -20.52 -15.85
CA ALA A 120 -21.67 -21.40 -14.84
C ALA A 120 -21.94 -20.72 -13.48
N ASN A 121 -21.31 -19.57 -13.24
CA ASN A 121 -21.34 -18.89 -11.95
C ASN A 121 -22.14 -17.59 -12.03
N ALA A 122 -22.81 -17.24 -10.93
CA ALA A 122 -23.34 -15.90 -10.74
C ALA A 122 -22.18 -14.94 -10.43
N VAL A 123 -22.23 -13.74 -10.99
CA VAL A 123 -21.32 -12.64 -10.62
C VAL A 123 -22.13 -11.56 -9.91
N TYR A 124 -21.68 -11.16 -8.74
CA TYR A 124 -22.30 -10.13 -7.91
C TYR A 124 -21.43 -8.88 -7.91
N TYR A 125 -22.09 -7.75 -8.08
CA TYR A 125 -21.53 -6.44 -7.75
C TYR A 125 -22.35 -5.87 -6.60
N CYS A 126 -21.71 -5.49 -5.51
CA CYS A 126 -22.36 -4.79 -4.42
C CYS A 126 -21.67 -3.46 -4.17
N SER A 127 -22.43 -2.47 -3.77
CA SER A 127 -21.90 -1.18 -3.33
C SER A 127 -22.90 -0.51 -2.39
N GLN A 128 -22.45 0.55 -1.73
CA GLN A 128 -23.26 1.31 -0.81
C GLN A 128 -23.48 2.73 -1.29
N ASP A 129 -24.61 3.28 -0.90
CA ASP A 129 -24.78 4.73 -0.77
C ASP A 129 -24.38 5.14 0.66
N LEU A 130 -24.85 6.28 1.14
CA LEU A 130 -24.58 6.75 2.50
C LEU A 130 -24.94 5.74 3.60
N VAL A 131 -26.02 4.95 3.41
CA VAL A 131 -26.48 3.96 4.40
C VAL A 131 -26.99 2.68 3.73
N THR A 132 -27.85 2.80 2.72
CA THR A 132 -28.37 1.63 1.99
C THR A 132 -27.26 0.98 1.18
N ALA A 133 -27.16 -0.35 1.22
CA ALA A 133 -26.32 -1.10 0.29
C ALA A 133 -27.17 -1.93 -0.67
N PHE A 134 -26.64 -2.12 -1.87
CA PHE A 134 -27.30 -2.85 -2.95
C PHE A 134 -26.37 -3.94 -3.46
N CYS A 135 -26.94 -5.05 -3.91
CA CYS A 135 -26.26 -6.03 -4.74
C CYS A 135 -27.02 -6.21 -6.05
N LEU A 136 -26.25 -6.35 -7.14
CA LEU A 136 -26.68 -6.63 -8.49
C LEU A 136 -26.09 -7.98 -8.89
N ARG A 137 -26.87 -8.82 -9.57
CA ARG A 137 -26.42 -10.11 -10.09
C ARG A 137 -26.31 -10.06 -11.60
N SER A 138 -25.23 -10.59 -12.14
CA SER A 138 -25.07 -10.92 -13.54
C SER A 138 -25.28 -12.41 -13.77
N ASP A 139 -26.06 -12.74 -14.80
CA ASP A 139 -26.38 -14.11 -15.22
C ASP A 139 -25.67 -14.51 -16.54
N ASP A 140 -24.73 -13.69 -17.00
CA ASP A 140 -23.97 -13.87 -18.25
C ASP A 140 -22.46 -13.71 -18.06
N GLY A 141 -21.98 -13.90 -16.83
CA GLY A 141 -20.56 -13.86 -16.49
C GLY A 141 -19.97 -12.45 -16.43
N GLY A 142 -20.79 -11.48 -16.05
CA GLY A 142 -20.45 -10.06 -15.85
C GLY A 142 -20.58 -9.18 -17.10
N ALA A 143 -21.15 -9.68 -18.19
CA ALA A 143 -21.38 -8.87 -19.39
C ALA A 143 -22.51 -7.85 -19.17
N THR A 144 -23.58 -8.26 -18.49
CA THR A 144 -24.65 -7.37 -18.03
C THR A 144 -25.07 -7.68 -16.60
N TYR A 145 -25.60 -6.69 -15.89
CA TYR A 145 -26.11 -6.82 -14.53
C TYR A 145 -27.61 -6.55 -14.49
N GLY A 146 -28.33 -7.35 -13.69
CA GLY A 146 -29.73 -7.13 -13.37
C GLY A 146 -29.95 -5.91 -12.47
N PRO A 147 -31.20 -5.61 -12.06
CA PRO A 147 -31.51 -4.45 -11.24
C PRO A 147 -30.89 -4.52 -9.83
N PRO A 148 -30.66 -3.36 -9.17
CA PRO A 148 -30.20 -3.31 -7.78
C PRO A 148 -31.23 -3.88 -6.80
N VAL A 149 -30.76 -4.78 -5.95
CA VAL A 149 -31.53 -5.34 -4.82
C VAL A 149 -30.92 -4.82 -3.52
N PRO A 150 -31.68 -4.08 -2.69
CA PRO A 150 -31.19 -3.64 -1.38
C PRO A 150 -30.84 -4.84 -0.49
N THR A 151 -29.63 -4.85 0.08
CA THR A 151 -29.21 -5.87 1.06
C THR A 151 -29.64 -5.48 2.48
N TYR A 152 -29.60 -4.17 2.77
CA TYR A 152 -30.13 -3.50 3.95
C TYR A 152 -30.36 -2.02 3.63
N THR A 153 -31.18 -1.35 4.45
CA THR A 153 -31.53 0.07 4.23
C THR A 153 -31.10 0.98 5.38
N SER A 154 -31.31 0.55 6.62
CA SER A 154 -30.99 1.35 7.81
C SER A 154 -30.55 0.53 9.02
N GLN A 155 -30.60 -0.80 8.91
CA GLN A 155 -30.27 -1.73 9.99
C GLN A 155 -28.75 -1.81 10.22
N CYS A 156 -27.97 -1.48 9.19
CA CYS A 156 -26.52 -1.47 9.20
C CYS A 156 -25.99 -0.08 8.81
N GLY A 157 -24.74 0.18 9.18
CA GLY A 157 -24.03 1.42 8.87
C GLY A 157 -22.52 1.21 8.91
N GLY A 158 -21.75 2.25 8.59
CA GLY A 158 -20.34 2.08 8.26
C GLY A 158 -20.15 1.30 6.96
N LEU A 159 -18.94 0.80 6.72
CA LEU A 159 -18.61 0.11 5.48
C LEU A 159 -18.99 -1.38 5.53
N HIS A 160 -19.57 -1.90 4.44
CA HIS A 160 -19.59 -3.35 4.21
C HIS A 160 -18.20 -3.86 3.81
N GLY A 161 -17.99 -5.15 3.65
CA GLY A 161 -16.77 -5.68 3.05
C GLY A 161 -17.06 -6.37 1.72
N HIS A 162 -16.16 -7.25 1.32
CA HIS A 162 -16.27 -7.87 0.01
C HIS A 162 -17.26 -9.04 -0.05
N VAL A 163 -18.07 -9.07 -1.10
CA VAL A 163 -19.06 -10.13 -1.33
C VAL A 163 -18.37 -11.46 -1.65
N LYS A 164 -18.80 -12.55 -1.01
CA LYS A 164 -18.30 -13.90 -1.28
C LYS A 164 -19.45 -14.88 -1.46
N VAL A 165 -19.26 -15.88 -2.33
CA VAL A 165 -20.26 -16.92 -2.63
C VAL A 165 -19.74 -18.26 -2.13
N ALA A 166 -20.56 -18.97 -1.36
CA ALA A 166 -20.27 -20.30 -0.83
C ALA A 166 -20.39 -21.39 -1.91
N PRO A 167 -19.84 -22.60 -1.68
CA PRO A 167 -20.00 -23.72 -2.62
C PRO A 167 -21.46 -24.13 -2.89
N ASP A 168 -22.39 -23.88 -1.95
CA ASP A 168 -23.83 -24.12 -2.13
C ASP A 168 -24.58 -22.95 -2.79
N GLY A 169 -23.85 -21.90 -3.18
CA GLY A 169 -24.38 -20.69 -3.81
C GLY A 169 -24.94 -19.65 -2.84
N THR A 170 -24.86 -19.88 -1.52
CA THR A 170 -25.21 -18.85 -0.52
C THR A 170 -24.27 -17.65 -0.66
N VAL A 171 -24.84 -16.44 -0.70
CA VAL A 171 -24.08 -15.19 -0.87
C VAL A 171 -23.92 -14.50 0.49
N TYR A 172 -22.71 -14.02 0.79
CA TYR A 172 -22.37 -13.33 2.04
C TYR A 172 -21.78 -11.96 1.73
N LEU A 173 -22.33 -10.92 2.37
CA LEU A 173 -21.80 -9.56 2.37
C LEU A 173 -21.51 -9.17 3.83
N PRO A 174 -20.25 -9.10 4.28
CA PRO A 174 -19.94 -8.76 5.67
C PRO A 174 -20.14 -7.25 5.91
N ASN A 175 -20.48 -6.81 7.12
CA ASN A 175 -20.63 -5.40 7.47
C ASN A 175 -20.16 -5.09 8.90
N ASN A 176 -19.47 -3.96 9.07
CA ASN A 176 -18.81 -3.58 10.33
C ASN A 176 -19.81 -3.33 11.48
N SER A 177 -21.03 -2.88 11.16
CA SER A 177 -21.99 -2.46 12.17
C SER A 177 -23.44 -2.63 11.72
N CYS A 178 -24.11 -3.66 12.24
CA CYS A 178 -25.55 -3.81 12.23
C CYS A 178 -26.06 -3.78 13.68
N GLY A 179 -26.59 -2.62 14.10
CA GLY A 179 -26.97 -2.40 15.51
C GLY A 179 -25.79 -2.31 16.49
N GLY A 180 -24.58 -1.97 16.02
CA GLY A 180 -23.36 -1.85 16.84
C GLY A 180 -22.50 -3.12 16.92
N THR A 181 -22.95 -4.21 16.30
CA THR A 181 -22.25 -5.50 16.20
C THR A 181 -21.88 -5.74 14.73
N GLY A 182 -20.70 -6.30 14.45
CA GLY A 182 -20.38 -6.77 13.11
C GLY A 182 -21.33 -7.88 12.66
N ALA A 183 -21.58 -8.01 11.37
CA ALA A 183 -22.54 -8.96 10.83
C ALA A 183 -22.10 -9.53 9.47
N VAL A 184 -22.73 -10.62 9.06
CA VAL A 184 -22.84 -10.99 7.65
C VAL A 184 -24.29 -10.80 7.20
N VAL A 185 -24.48 -10.27 6.00
CA VAL A 185 -25.76 -10.14 5.33
C VAL A 185 -25.83 -11.23 4.28
N VAL A 186 -26.81 -12.12 4.39
CA VAL A 186 -26.81 -13.42 3.70
C VAL A 186 -28.00 -13.55 2.77
N SER A 187 -27.77 -14.03 1.56
CA SER A 187 -28.83 -14.45 0.63
C SER A 187 -28.72 -15.95 0.32
N GLU A 188 -29.83 -16.65 0.48
CA GLU A 188 -30.02 -18.07 0.15
C GLU A 188 -30.93 -18.25 -1.09
N ASP A 189 -31.06 -17.20 -1.92
CA ASP A 189 -31.95 -17.19 -3.09
C ASP A 189 -31.37 -16.40 -4.27
N ASN A 190 -30.05 -16.49 -4.43
CA ASN A 190 -29.29 -15.85 -5.51
C ASN A 190 -29.34 -14.31 -5.48
N GLY A 191 -29.43 -13.69 -4.31
CA GLY A 191 -29.40 -12.24 -4.12
C GLY A 191 -30.77 -11.54 -4.21
N LEU A 192 -31.89 -12.29 -4.15
CA LEU A 192 -33.24 -11.72 -4.23
C LEU A 192 -33.74 -11.21 -2.88
N THR A 193 -33.41 -11.92 -1.81
CA THR A 193 -33.68 -11.50 -0.42
C THR A 193 -32.44 -11.67 0.45
N TRP A 194 -32.36 -10.85 1.49
CA TRP A 194 -31.19 -10.74 2.35
C TRP A 194 -31.58 -10.76 3.83
N GLY A 195 -30.84 -11.53 4.62
CA GLY A 195 -30.99 -11.65 6.06
C GLY A 195 -29.74 -11.21 6.80
N ILE A 196 -29.89 -10.29 7.76
CA ILE A 196 -28.78 -9.84 8.62
C ILE A 196 -28.52 -10.88 9.71
N ARG A 197 -27.25 -11.26 9.86
CA ARG A 197 -26.76 -12.27 10.81
C ARG A 197 -25.66 -11.67 11.69
N PRO A 198 -26.00 -11.06 12.84
CA PRO A 198 -25.02 -10.44 13.73
C PRO A 198 -24.03 -11.47 14.29
N VAL A 199 -22.75 -11.11 14.34
CA VAL A 199 -21.65 -11.94 14.84
C VAL A 199 -21.57 -11.81 16.36
N GLN A 200 -22.42 -12.58 17.03
CA GLN A 200 -22.53 -12.64 18.48
C GLN A 200 -23.06 -13.99 18.95
N ASN A 201 -22.86 -14.28 20.23
CA ASN A 201 -23.49 -15.37 20.95
C ASN A 201 -23.81 -14.92 22.40
N ALA A 202 -24.26 -15.85 23.25
CA ALA A 202 -24.67 -15.53 24.61
C ALA A 202 -23.56 -14.96 25.51
N SER A 203 -22.28 -15.16 25.18
CA SER A 203 -21.14 -14.76 26.01
C SER A 203 -20.22 -13.72 25.37
N SER A 204 -20.26 -13.56 24.04
CA SER A 204 -19.35 -12.71 23.30
C SER A 204 -20.03 -12.08 22.09
N GLN A 205 -19.63 -10.85 21.76
CA GLN A 205 -20.05 -10.16 20.54
C GLN A 205 -18.89 -9.34 20.00
N THR A 206 -18.88 -9.17 18.68
CA THR A 206 -18.04 -8.15 18.06
C THR A 206 -18.56 -6.74 18.35
N ARG A 207 -17.70 -5.74 18.18
CA ARG A 207 -18.04 -4.33 18.40
C ARG A 207 -17.64 -3.50 17.19
N ALA A 208 -18.61 -2.76 16.66
CA ALA A 208 -18.41 -1.83 15.56
C ALA A 208 -17.20 -0.92 15.79
N ASN A 209 -16.42 -0.69 14.73
CA ASN A 209 -15.28 0.21 14.76
C ASN A 209 -15.63 1.56 14.11
N ALA A 210 -15.41 2.65 14.85
CA ALA A 210 -15.67 4.00 14.38
C ALA A 210 -14.72 4.47 13.28
N ASN A 211 -13.55 3.82 13.12
CA ASN A 211 -12.60 4.10 12.06
C ASN A 211 -13.01 3.48 10.71
N LEU A 212 -14.31 3.19 10.51
CA LEU A 212 -14.92 2.75 9.25
C LEU A 212 -14.23 1.55 8.55
N GLN A 213 -13.53 0.69 9.28
CA GLN A 213 -12.84 -0.46 8.71
C GLN A 213 -13.82 -1.54 8.21
N ASP A 214 -13.67 -1.97 6.97
CA ASP A 214 -14.45 -3.04 6.35
C ASP A 214 -14.08 -4.43 6.91
N PRO A 215 -15.07 -5.26 7.26
CA PRO A 215 -14.82 -6.63 7.71
C PRO A 215 -14.70 -7.60 6.54
N ALA A 216 -14.18 -8.80 6.80
CA ALA A 216 -14.08 -9.85 5.80
C ALA A 216 -14.84 -11.12 6.20
N VAL A 217 -15.22 -11.89 5.17
CA VAL A 217 -15.75 -13.24 5.33
C VAL A 217 -15.10 -14.16 4.31
N ALA A 218 -14.91 -15.43 4.67
CA ALA A 218 -14.54 -16.49 3.75
C ALA A 218 -15.35 -17.75 4.06
N ILE A 219 -15.59 -18.59 3.05
CA ILE A 219 -16.36 -19.82 3.18
C ILE A 219 -15.51 -20.98 2.66
N ASP A 220 -15.33 -22.03 3.48
CA ASP A 220 -14.60 -23.23 3.06
C ASP A 220 -15.46 -24.17 2.20
N ASN A 221 -14.81 -25.19 1.64
CA ASN A 221 -15.45 -26.19 0.77
C ASN A 221 -16.58 -26.99 1.44
N ASN A 222 -16.74 -26.92 2.77
CA ASN A 222 -17.84 -27.55 3.52
C ASN A 222 -18.90 -26.53 3.99
N GLY A 223 -18.84 -25.29 3.51
CA GLY A 223 -19.81 -24.24 3.82
C GLY A 223 -19.63 -23.58 5.19
N ARG A 224 -18.51 -23.82 5.90
CA ARG A 224 -18.23 -23.08 7.14
C ARG A 224 -17.80 -21.67 6.80
N ALA A 225 -18.46 -20.69 7.39
CA ALA A 225 -18.10 -19.28 7.29
C ALA A 225 -17.06 -18.91 8.36
N TYR A 226 -16.07 -18.13 7.97
CA TYR A 226 -15.03 -17.52 8.80
C TYR A 226 -15.14 -16.02 8.63
N PHE A 227 -15.56 -15.33 9.68
CA PHE A 227 -15.69 -13.88 9.70
C PHE A 227 -14.46 -13.27 10.40
N ALA A 228 -14.02 -12.11 9.93
CA ALA A 228 -12.92 -11.35 10.51
C ALA A 228 -13.25 -9.85 10.53
N MET A 229 -12.91 -9.17 11.62
CA MET A 229 -13.03 -7.72 11.69
C MET A 229 -12.02 -7.07 12.64
N SER A 230 -11.73 -5.80 12.37
CA SER A 230 -11.12 -4.89 13.34
C SER A 230 -12.19 -4.49 14.36
N SER A 231 -12.31 -5.23 15.46
CA SER A 231 -13.34 -4.99 16.47
C SER A 231 -12.88 -3.94 17.48
N SER A 232 -13.70 -2.92 17.72
CA SER A 232 -13.36 -1.84 18.67
C SER A 232 -13.18 -2.38 20.10
N THR A 233 -12.20 -1.82 20.80
CA THR A 233 -12.00 -2.06 22.25
C THR A 233 -12.72 -1.04 23.13
N VAL A 234 -13.24 0.03 22.54
CA VAL A 234 -13.98 1.09 23.23
C VAL A 234 -15.48 1.00 22.90
N ALA A 235 -16.34 1.49 23.80
CA ALA A 235 -17.78 1.37 23.65
C ALA A 235 -18.39 2.54 22.84
N GLY A 236 -19.45 2.24 22.09
CA GLY A 236 -20.22 3.24 21.34
C GLY A 236 -19.47 3.78 20.13
N SER A 237 -19.58 5.08 19.89
CA SER A 237 -18.93 5.79 18.77
C SER A 237 -17.55 6.36 19.12
N ALA A 238 -16.97 5.96 20.25
CA ALA A 238 -15.63 6.42 20.63
C ALA A 238 -14.58 5.84 19.67
N THR A 239 -13.59 6.65 19.30
CA THR A 239 -12.39 6.15 18.62
C THR A 239 -11.38 5.64 19.65
N GLY A 240 -10.59 4.64 19.28
CA GLY A 240 -9.66 3.96 20.17
C GLY A 240 -9.08 2.71 19.54
N GLY A 241 -8.39 1.91 20.35
CA GLY A 241 -7.76 0.68 19.86
C GLY A 241 -8.77 -0.37 19.37
N SER A 242 -8.27 -1.35 18.64
CA SER A 242 -9.05 -2.47 18.11
C SER A 242 -8.32 -3.80 18.24
N ASN A 243 -9.10 -4.89 18.17
CA ASN A 243 -8.66 -6.28 18.22
C ASN A 243 -8.95 -6.97 16.88
N ALA A 244 -8.16 -7.98 16.51
CA ALA A 244 -8.38 -8.74 15.28
C ALA A 244 -9.30 -9.91 15.60
N VAL A 245 -10.61 -9.68 15.56
CA VAL A 245 -11.58 -10.69 15.99
C VAL A 245 -11.96 -11.58 14.83
N VAL A 246 -11.85 -12.89 15.04
CA VAL A 246 -12.39 -13.91 14.14
C VAL A 246 -13.62 -14.57 14.77
N ALA A 247 -14.49 -15.14 13.94
CA ALA A 247 -15.62 -15.95 14.36
C ALA A 247 -15.96 -17.00 13.28
N THR A 248 -16.62 -18.09 13.67
CA THR A 248 -17.02 -19.16 12.75
C THR A 248 -18.49 -19.52 12.86
N SER A 249 -19.09 -19.92 11.73
CA SER A 249 -20.46 -20.43 11.66
C SER A 249 -20.55 -21.60 10.68
N THR A 250 -21.38 -22.60 11.01
CA THR A 250 -21.67 -23.76 10.16
C THR A 250 -23.12 -23.80 9.68
N ASP A 251 -23.89 -22.75 9.97
CA ASP A 251 -25.33 -22.65 9.71
C ASP A 251 -25.65 -21.30 9.06
N ARG A 252 -24.75 -20.85 8.17
CA ARG A 252 -24.90 -19.65 7.35
C ARG A 252 -25.09 -18.36 8.17
N GLY A 253 -24.37 -18.27 9.28
CA GLY A 253 -24.35 -17.12 10.17
C GLY A 253 -25.50 -17.10 11.19
N LEU A 254 -26.39 -18.10 11.23
CA LEU A 254 -27.48 -18.15 12.22
C LEU A 254 -26.94 -18.25 13.65
N THR A 255 -25.86 -19.02 13.85
CA THR A 255 -25.14 -19.10 15.12
C THR A 255 -23.64 -18.94 14.92
N TRP A 256 -22.99 -18.31 15.90
CA TRP A 256 -21.55 -18.01 15.87
C TRP A 256 -20.80 -18.66 17.04
N GLN A 257 -19.68 -19.27 16.72
CA GLN A 257 -18.76 -19.92 17.64
C GLN A 257 -17.34 -19.36 17.43
N ASN A 258 -16.44 -19.66 18.37
CA ASN A 258 -15.01 -19.30 18.26
C ASN A 258 -14.79 -17.79 18.04
N ILE A 259 -15.52 -16.94 18.79
CA ILE A 259 -15.35 -15.48 18.73
C ILE A 259 -14.19 -15.07 19.64
N TYR A 260 -13.03 -14.76 19.06
CA TYR A 260 -11.85 -14.36 19.83
C TYR A 260 -10.84 -13.53 19.02
N ASP A 261 -9.90 -12.91 19.73
CA ASP A 261 -8.85 -12.07 19.18
C ASP A 261 -7.61 -12.88 18.77
N VAL A 262 -7.34 -12.96 17.46
CA VAL A 262 -6.13 -13.62 16.91
C VAL A 262 -4.88 -12.73 16.97
N GLY A 263 -5.03 -11.43 17.25
CA GLY A 263 -3.93 -10.49 17.45
C GLY A 263 -3.34 -10.50 18.86
N ALA A 264 -4.05 -11.08 19.83
CA ALA A 264 -3.68 -11.05 21.25
C ALA A 264 -2.29 -11.66 21.53
N VAL A 265 -1.86 -12.67 20.76
CA VAL A 265 -0.55 -13.34 20.95
C VAL A 265 0.64 -12.41 20.71
N TYR A 266 0.45 -11.35 19.92
CA TYR A 266 1.44 -10.29 19.68
C TYR A 266 1.17 -9.02 20.52
N GLY A 267 0.14 -9.03 21.37
CA GLY A 267 -0.24 -7.88 22.17
C GLY A 267 -0.70 -6.68 21.35
N LEU A 268 -1.28 -6.92 20.16
CA LEU A 268 -1.76 -5.86 19.27
C LEU A 268 -2.85 -5.02 19.94
N LYS A 269 -2.90 -3.75 19.56
CA LYS A 269 -3.80 -2.72 20.12
C LYS A 269 -4.54 -1.93 19.05
N ASN A 270 -4.11 -2.03 17.81
CA ASN A 270 -4.74 -1.40 16.66
C ASN A 270 -4.63 -2.31 15.45
N ILE A 271 -5.75 -2.48 14.73
CA ILE A 271 -5.93 -3.37 13.59
C ILE A 271 -6.57 -2.61 12.43
N ALA A 272 -6.07 -2.80 11.22
CA ALA A 272 -6.63 -2.23 9.99
C ALA A 272 -6.69 -3.28 8.87
N PHE A 273 -7.64 -3.07 7.96
CA PHE A 273 -7.88 -3.80 6.71
C PHE A 273 -7.84 -5.33 6.85
N PRO A 274 -8.75 -5.95 7.60
CA PRO A 274 -8.84 -7.39 7.66
C PRO A 274 -9.33 -7.97 6.33
N ALA A 275 -8.63 -8.98 5.80
CA ALA A 275 -9.09 -9.81 4.68
C ALA A 275 -9.18 -11.28 5.10
N ALA A 276 -9.99 -12.08 4.41
CA ALA A 276 -10.18 -13.50 4.72
C ALA A 276 -10.25 -14.35 3.44
N VAL A 277 -9.65 -15.54 3.50
CA VAL A 277 -9.76 -16.58 2.46
C VAL A 277 -9.86 -17.96 3.07
N ALA A 278 -10.59 -18.85 2.42
CA ALA A 278 -10.76 -20.24 2.82
C ALA A 278 -10.57 -21.18 1.62
N GLY A 279 -10.19 -22.42 1.93
CA GLY A 279 -9.96 -23.50 0.96
C GLY A 279 -10.74 -24.75 1.35
N ASP A 280 -10.03 -25.84 1.60
CA ASP A 280 -10.62 -27.10 2.03
C ASP A 280 -11.32 -26.98 3.39
N ALA A 281 -12.21 -27.93 3.67
CA ALA A 281 -12.96 -28.01 4.92
C ALA A 281 -12.05 -27.84 6.14
N GLY A 282 -12.40 -26.87 7.00
CA GLY A 282 -11.66 -26.56 8.22
C GLY A 282 -10.42 -25.67 8.03
N ARG A 283 -10.13 -25.19 6.82
CA ARG A 283 -8.92 -24.41 6.51
C ARG A 283 -9.24 -23.00 6.04
N ALA A 284 -8.78 -22.02 6.81
CA ALA A 284 -8.93 -20.62 6.49
C ALA A 284 -7.72 -19.80 6.96
N ALA A 285 -7.56 -18.63 6.36
CA ALA A 285 -6.59 -17.63 6.74
C ALA A 285 -7.24 -16.25 6.79
N VAL A 286 -6.74 -15.41 7.69
CA VAL A 286 -7.13 -14.01 7.85
C VAL A 286 -5.85 -13.19 7.89
N ALA A 287 -5.79 -12.12 7.10
CA ALA A 287 -4.66 -11.19 7.10
C ALA A 287 -5.14 -9.80 7.56
N PHE A 288 -4.27 -9.05 8.23
CA PHE A 288 -4.59 -7.72 8.75
C PHE A 288 -3.31 -6.95 9.06
N TYR A 289 -3.38 -5.62 9.06
CA TYR A 289 -2.31 -4.79 9.62
C TYR A 289 -2.48 -4.70 11.13
N GLY A 290 -1.36 -4.72 11.86
CA GLY A 290 -1.36 -4.68 13.32
C GLY A 290 -0.29 -3.76 13.90
N SER A 291 -0.65 -3.05 14.97
CA SER A 291 0.27 -2.25 15.78
C SER A 291 0.09 -2.55 17.26
N THR A 292 1.20 -2.65 17.99
CA THR A 292 1.20 -2.81 19.47
C THR A 292 0.96 -1.50 20.21
N THR A 293 0.96 -0.37 19.51
CA THR A 293 0.77 0.96 20.11
C THR A 293 -0.72 1.20 20.37
N SER A 294 -1.04 1.60 21.61
CA SER A 294 -2.42 1.95 22.01
C SER A 294 -2.82 3.34 21.52
N GLY A 295 -4.13 3.61 21.53
CA GLY A 295 -4.71 4.89 21.11
C GLY A 295 -5.49 4.72 19.82
N ASP A 296 -5.93 5.83 19.25
CA ASP A 296 -6.62 5.86 17.97
C ASP A 296 -5.61 5.78 16.82
N GLY A 297 -5.60 4.68 16.08
CA GLY A 297 -4.70 4.44 14.95
C GLY A 297 -4.89 5.41 13.77
N SER A 298 -6.02 6.11 13.70
CA SER A 298 -6.30 7.14 12.68
C SER A 298 -5.87 8.54 13.08
N ALA A 299 -5.52 8.78 14.35
CA ALA A 299 -5.18 10.12 14.81
C ALA A 299 -3.81 10.57 14.29
N ASN A 300 -3.70 11.82 13.83
CA ASN A 300 -2.46 12.42 13.30
C ASN A 300 -1.28 12.37 14.30
N SER A 301 -1.58 12.27 15.60
CA SER A 301 -0.61 12.15 16.68
C SER A 301 -0.18 10.71 16.98
N PHE A 302 -0.77 9.71 16.33
CA PHE A 302 -0.43 8.31 16.51
C PHE A 302 0.99 8.04 16.01
N THR A 303 1.77 7.33 16.82
CA THR A 303 3.19 7.03 16.54
C THR A 303 3.45 5.53 16.40
N GLY A 304 2.39 4.75 16.16
CA GLY A 304 2.50 3.31 16.03
C GLY A 304 3.28 2.88 14.80
N ILE A 305 3.81 1.67 14.89
CA ILE A 305 4.49 0.98 13.79
C ILE A 305 3.62 -0.20 13.42
N TRP A 306 3.37 -0.34 12.14
CA TRP A 306 2.46 -1.34 11.61
C TRP A 306 3.22 -2.43 10.87
N HIS A 307 2.74 -3.64 11.05
CA HIS A 307 3.24 -4.85 10.40
C HIS A 307 2.07 -5.58 9.76
N LEU A 308 2.35 -6.38 8.74
CA LEU A 308 1.37 -7.32 8.19
C LEU A 308 1.34 -8.59 9.04
N TYR A 309 0.16 -9.03 9.46
CA TYR A 309 -0.04 -10.29 10.16
C TYR A 309 -0.92 -11.22 9.33
N VAL A 310 -0.64 -12.52 9.43
CA VAL A 310 -1.47 -13.59 8.87
C VAL A 310 -1.77 -14.62 9.94
N ALA A 311 -3.05 -14.82 10.23
CA ALA A 311 -3.55 -15.86 11.12
C ALA A 311 -4.12 -17.01 10.29
N ASN A 312 -3.76 -18.26 10.62
CA ASN A 312 -4.22 -19.45 9.91
C ASN A 312 -4.90 -20.44 10.87
N THR A 313 -5.95 -21.10 10.40
CA THR A 313 -6.57 -22.26 11.06
C THR A 313 -6.63 -23.45 10.10
N PHE A 314 -6.52 -24.65 10.65
CA PHE A 314 -6.58 -25.91 9.90
C PHE A 314 -7.54 -26.93 10.55
N ASP A 315 -8.34 -26.49 11.52
CA ASP A 315 -9.27 -27.31 12.31
C ASP A 315 -10.64 -26.64 12.51
N GLY A 316 -11.04 -25.79 11.55
CA GLY A 316 -12.36 -25.15 11.55
C GLY A 316 -12.48 -23.99 12.54
N GLY A 317 -11.35 -23.38 12.90
CA GLY A 317 -11.28 -22.22 13.77
C GLY A 317 -11.20 -22.54 15.26
N LEU A 318 -10.91 -23.79 15.65
CA LEU A 318 -10.70 -24.16 17.05
C LEU A 318 -9.35 -23.63 17.54
N HIS A 319 -8.32 -23.71 16.69
CA HIS A 319 -7.01 -23.13 16.95
C HIS A 319 -6.56 -22.28 15.77
N TRP A 320 -5.89 -21.18 16.10
CA TRP A 320 -5.28 -20.29 15.12
C TRP A 320 -3.81 -20.07 15.46
N THR A 321 -2.99 -19.92 14.43
CA THR A 321 -1.59 -19.53 14.55
C THR A 321 -1.39 -18.23 13.79
N THR A 322 -1.00 -17.18 14.49
CA THR A 322 -0.72 -15.85 13.93
C THR A 322 0.77 -15.69 13.71
N THR A 323 1.15 -15.13 12.55
CA THR A 323 2.53 -14.82 12.17
C THR A 323 2.61 -13.35 11.81
N ASP A 324 3.60 -12.64 12.36
CA ASP A 324 4.08 -11.37 11.78
C ASP A 324 4.79 -11.72 10.47
N ALA A 325 4.23 -11.27 9.34
CA ALA A 325 4.73 -11.54 8.00
C ALA A 325 5.78 -10.53 7.54
N THR A 326 5.93 -9.41 8.25
CA THR A 326 6.97 -8.39 7.99
C THR A 326 7.79 -8.08 9.25
N PRO A 327 8.30 -9.09 9.97
CA PRO A 327 9.03 -8.87 11.21
C PRO A 327 10.31 -8.07 10.96
N LYS A 328 10.51 -7.03 11.76
CA LYS A 328 11.64 -6.07 11.63
C LYS A 328 11.64 -5.24 10.33
N ASP A 329 10.59 -5.33 9.52
CA ASP A 329 10.39 -4.56 8.30
C ASP A 329 9.03 -3.87 8.39
N PRO A 330 8.95 -2.71 9.06
CA PRO A 330 7.67 -2.03 9.27
C PRO A 330 7.09 -1.60 7.93
N MET A 331 5.78 -1.82 7.73
CA MET A 331 5.11 -1.42 6.49
C MET A 331 4.54 0.00 6.54
N GLN A 332 4.39 0.57 7.73
CA GLN A 332 3.87 1.92 7.92
C GLN A 332 4.29 2.44 9.30
N ARG A 333 4.59 3.73 9.36
CA ARG A 333 4.82 4.48 10.60
C ARG A 333 3.81 5.60 10.76
N GLY A 334 3.38 5.84 12.00
CA GLY A 334 2.38 6.86 12.30
C GLY A 334 0.96 6.35 12.09
N CYS A 335 0.02 7.25 11.82
CA CYS A 335 -1.37 6.88 11.57
C CYS A 335 -1.57 6.09 10.27
N ILE A 336 -2.69 5.36 10.24
CA ILE A 336 -3.36 4.90 9.03
C ILE A 336 -4.70 5.62 8.99
N TRP A 337 -4.86 6.54 8.04
CA TRP A 337 -6.11 7.28 7.90
C TRP A 337 -7.17 6.39 7.29
N SER A 338 -8.22 6.11 8.07
CA SER A 338 -9.28 5.16 7.70
C SER A 338 -10.59 5.84 7.27
N HIS A 339 -10.51 7.12 6.92
CA HIS A 339 -11.66 7.89 6.45
C HIS A 339 -11.40 8.37 5.02
N GLY A 340 -12.43 8.88 4.36
CA GLY A 340 -12.26 9.56 3.07
C GLY A 340 -11.49 10.88 3.18
N GLY A 341 -11.34 11.55 2.05
CA GLY A 341 -10.75 12.89 1.95
C GLY A 341 -9.23 12.87 1.72
N ALA A 342 -8.60 14.00 2.05
CA ALA A 342 -7.20 14.27 1.83
C ALA A 342 -6.51 14.37 3.20
N ASP A 343 -5.94 13.27 3.70
CA ASP A 343 -5.05 13.25 4.90
C ASP A 343 -3.67 12.58 4.60
N ILE A 344 -2.53 13.07 5.14
CA ILE A 344 -1.18 12.51 4.80
C ILE A 344 -1.01 11.07 5.23
N CYS A 345 -1.74 10.63 6.24
CA CYS A 345 -1.78 9.24 6.66
C CYS A 345 -2.67 8.36 5.78
N ARG A 346 -3.39 8.90 4.79
CA ARG A 346 -4.14 8.11 3.77
C ARG A 346 -3.21 7.59 2.67
N ASN A 347 -2.11 6.97 3.09
CA ASN A 347 -1.03 6.47 2.25
C ASN A 347 -1.30 5.04 1.73
N LEU A 348 -1.80 4.17 2.61
CA LEU A 348 -2.00 2.75 2.29
C LEU A 348 -3.24 2.50 1.42
N LEU A 349 -3.95 3.57 1.05
CA LEU A 349 -5.22 3.61 0.33
C LEU A 349 -6.31 2.75 0.98
N ASP A 350 -7.50 2.77 0.39
CA ASP A 350 -8.58 1.85 0.74
C ASP A 350 -8.46 0.63 -0.19
N PHE A 351 -8.73 -0.57 0.37
CA PHE A 351 -8.66 -1.91 -0.24
C PHE A 351 -7.32 -2.66 -0.15
N PHE A 352 -7.36 -3.74 0.64
CA PHE A 352 -6.39 -4.79 0.82
C PHE A 352 -7.15 -6.11 0.70
N ASP A 353 -6.63 -7.11 -0.01
CA ASP A 353 -7.30 -8.41 -0.11
C ASP A 353 -6.30 -9.56 -0.08
N MET A 354 -6.83 -10.75 0.18
CA MET A 354 -6.06 -11.98 0.17
C MET A 354 -6.75 -13.06 -0.67
N THR A 355 -5.92 -13.89 -1.29
CA THR A 355 -6.37 -15.01 -2.10
C THR A 355 -5.50 -16.23 -1.86
N VAL A 356 -5.78 -17.30 -2.60
CA VAL A 356 -5.07 -18.57 -2.52
C VAL A 356 -4.72 -19.05 -3.91
N ASP A 357 -3.50 -19.55 -4.10
CA ASP A 357 -3.13 -20.13 -5.39
C ASP A 357 -3.68 -21.56 -5.58
N LYS A 358 -3.45 -22.11 -6.78
CA LYS A 358 -3.88 -23.47 -7.14
C LYS A 358 -3.35 -24.59 -6.22
N GLN A 359 -2.37 -24.29 -5.37
CA GLN A 359 -1.79 -25.23 -4.42
C GLN A 359 -2.20 -24.93 -2.97
N GLY A 360 -3.07 -23.95 -2.73
CA GLY A 360 -3.47 -23.61 -1.37
C GLY A 360 -2.54 -22.63 -0.66
N ARG A 361 -1.56 -22.03 -1.35
CA ARG A 361 -0.68 -21.02 -0.72
C ARG A 361 -1.40 -19.69 -0.57
N VAL A 362 -1.40 -19.15 0.63
CA VAL A 362 -1.95 -17.83 0.92
C VAL A 362 -1.13 -16.76 0.20
N GLN A 363 -1.83 -15.81 -0.42
CA GLN A 363 -1.28 -14.60 -1.01
C GLN A 363 -2.04 -13.39 -0.49
N VAL A 364 -1.32 -12.37 -0.06
CA VAL A 364 -1.89 -11.15 0.49
C VAL A 364 -1.39 -9.98 -0.34
N GLY A 365 -2.30 -9.30 -1.03
CA GLY A 365 -2.02 -8.07 -1.75
C GLY A 365 -2.18 -6.88 -0.82
N TYR A 366 -1.13 -6.09 -0.67
CA TYR A 366 -1.09 -4.99 0.30
C TYR A 366 -0.24 -3.83 -0.19
N VAL A 367 -0.37 -2.68 0.45
CA VAL A 367 0.45 -1.48 0.18
C VAL A 367 1.49 -1.34 1.28
N ASP A 368 2.74 -1.11 0.89
CA ASP A 368 3.83 -0.84 1.82
C ASP A 368 4.21 0.64 1.78
N GLY A 369 3.92 1.31 2.89
CA GLY A 369 4.13 2.72 3.20
C GLY A 369 5.54 3.11 3.64
N CYS A 370 6.43 2.13 3.87
CA CYS A 370 7.72 2.32 4.53
C CYS A 370 8.83 1.48 3.86
N THR A 371 8.90 1.53 2.52
CA THR A 371 9.72 0.60 1.73
C THR A 371 11.19 0.93 1.54
N ASP A 372 11.63 2.15 1.88
CA ASP A 372 13.03 2.55 1.75
C ASP A 372 13.84 2.27 3.02
N GLY A 373 15.17 2.18 2.88
CA GLY A 373 16.02 1.97 4.04
C GLY A 373 15.99 3.12 5.04
N ALA A 374 15.58 4.33 4.66
CA ALA A 374 15.42 5.43 5.62
C ALA A 374 14.27 5.17 6.60
N CYS A 375 13.13 4.69 6.12
CA CYS A 375 11.95 4.40 6.93
C CYS A 375 12.04 3.03 7.61
N ALA A 376 12.37 1.97 6.86
CA ALA A 376 12.45 0.61 7.39
C ALA A 376 13.47 0.50 8.54
N GLN A 377 14.61 1.20 8.41
CA GLN A 377 15.70 1.17 9.41
C GLN A 377 15.58 2.23 10.50
N ALA A 378 14.57 3.11 10.45
CA ALA A 378 14.43 4.17 11.43
C ALA A 378 14.22 3.61 12.85
N ALA A 379 14.71 4.33 13.86
CA ALA A 379 14.48 3.96 15.26
C ALA A 379 12.97 3.90 15.57
N LEU A 380 12.59 3.13 16.60
CA LEU A 380 11.18 3.07 17.04
C LEU A 380 10.64 4.43 17.51
N THR A 381 11.53 5.35 17.90
CA THR A 381 11.20 6.71 18.35
C THR A 381 11.13 7.74 17.23
N ALA A 382 11.49 7.35 16.00
CA ALA A 382 11.48 8.26 14.86
C ALA A 382 10.07 8.75 14.55
N LYS A 383 9.94 10.05 14.25
CA LYS A 383 8.70 10.63 13.73
C LYS A 383 8.75 10.68 12.20
N GLY A 384 7.56 10.67 11.59
CA GLY A 384 7.41 10.66 10.15
C GLY A 384 7.38 9.24 9.56
N ASN A 385 7.19 9.19 8.25
CA ASN A 385 7.05 7.97 7.46
C ASN A 385 7.61 8.21 6.06
N ALA A 386 7.84 7.18 5.25
CA ALA A 386 8.21 7.38 3.85
C ALA A 386 7.01 7.83 3.00
N TYR A 387 5.80 7.38 3.36
CA TYR A 387 4.57 7.56 2.59
C TYR A 387 4.68 6.94 1.19
N THR A 388 5.19 5.71 1.10
CA THR A 388 5.33 5.03 -0.19
C THR A 388 4.04 4.33 -0.60
N ALA A 389 3.61 4.52 -1.85
CA ALA A 389 2.50 3.75 -2.41
C ALA A 389 3.04 2.57 -3.23
N ARG A 390 3.66 1.57 -2.57
CA ARG A 390 4.18 0.38 -3.24
C ARG A 390 3.23 -0.79 -3.08
N GLY A 391 2.68 -1.30 -4.18
CA GLY A 391 1.96 -2.58 -4.19
C GLY A 391 2.91 -3.75 -3.93
N VAL A 392 2.53 -4.63 -3.00
CA VAL A 392 3.32 -5.80 -2.57
C VAL A 392 2.41 -7.03 -2.48
N ILE A 393 2.99 -8.20 -2.77
CA ILE A 393 2.35 -9.50 -2.48
C ILE A 393 3.18 -10.26 -1.46
N ALA A 394 2.64 -10.44 -0.25
CA ALA A 394 3.16 -11.44 0.69
C ALA A 394 2.62 -12.81 0.29
N ARG A 395 3.52 -13.75 -0.01
CA ARG A 395 3.15 -15.10 -0.48
C ARG A 395 3.73 -16.17 0.45
N GLN A 396 2.88 -17.09 0.89
CA GLN A 396 3.29 -18.21 1.73
C GLN A 396 4.38 -19.04 1.04
N SER A 397 5.52 -19.20 1.70
CA SER A 397 6.66 -19.95 1.16
C SER A 397 6.77 -21.38 1.73
N SER A 398 6.36 -21.58 2.98
CA SER A 398 6.45 -22.85 3.70
C SER A 398 5.19 -23.18 4.51
N GLY A 399 5.15 -24.38 5.12
CA GLY A 399 4.09 -24.81 6.03
C GLY A 399 2.82 -25.40 5.37
N ARG A 400 1.80 -25.66 6.21
CA ARG A 400 0.48 -26.16 5.79
C ARG A 400 -0.25 -25.18 4.89
N ARG A 401 -0.97 -25.69 3.90
CA ARG A 401 -1.68 -24.92 2.88
C ARG A 401 -3.19 -24.96 3.11
N LEU A 402 -3.94 -24.08 2.47
CA LEU A 402 -5.41 -24.12 2.55
C LEU A 402 -6.04 -25.23 1.71
N ILE A 403 -5.28 -25.86 0.82
CA ILE A 403 -5.68 -27.07 0.09
C ILE A 403 -4.83 -28.22 0.64
N ALA A 404 -5.47 -29.15 1.36
CA ALA A 404 -4.83 -30.17 2.17
C ALA A 404 -3.96 -31.13 1.35
N ASN A 405 -4.39 -31.44 0.11
CA ASN A 405 -3.66 -32.35 -0.78
C ASN A 405 -2.29 -31.79 -1.20
N PHE A 406 -2.02 -30.51 -0.96
CA PHE A 406 -0.75 -29.86 -1.26
C PHE A 406 0.07 -29.53 -0.01
N ASP A 407 -0.32 -30.01 1.17
CA ASP A 407 0.50 -29.91 2.37
C ASP A 407 1.88 -30.56 2.16
N PRO A 408 2.95 -30.03 2.78
CA PRO A 408 4.21 -30.75 2.82
C PRO A 408 4.06 -32.07 3.58
N PRO A 409 4.83 -33.12 3.25
CA PRO A 409 4.82 -34.37 3.99
C PRO A 409 5.09 -34.14 5.49
N ASN A 410 4.32 -34.80 6.36
CA ASN A 410 4.38 -34.62 7.82
C ASN A 410 4.27 -33.14 8.23
N PRO A 411 3.16 -32.45 7.90
CA PRO A 411 3.11 -30.99 7.89
C PRO A 411 3.37 -30.31 9.24
N LEU A 412 3.16 -31.00 10.36
CA LEU A 412 3.45 -30.49 11.71
C LEU A 412 4.96 -30.46 12.04
N HIS A 413 5.76 -31.25 11.32
CA HIS A 413 7.20 -31.39 11.52
C HIS A 413 8.01 -31.08 10.26
N ALA A 414 7.34 -30.71 9.16
CA ALA A 414 8.01 -30.35 7.93
C ALA A 414 8.88 -29.10 8.16
N THR A 415 10.14 -29.18 7.73
CA THR A 415 11.09 -28.08 7.74
C THR A 415 11.58 -27.82 6.32
N SER A 416 11.79 -26.56 5.95
CA SER A 416 12.34 -26.16 4.65
C SER A 416 13.58 -25.28 4.82
N ALA A 417 14.31 -25.05 3.73
CA ALA A 417 15.25 -23.94 3.69
C ALA A 417 14.49 -22.63 3.97
N PRO A 418 15.15 -21.59 4.53
CA PRO A 418 14.47 -20.34 4.83
C PRO A 418 13.98 -19.65 3.55
N GLY A 419 12.92 -18.86 3.70
CA GLY A 419 12.51 -17.88 2.70
C GLY A 419 13.60 -16.83 2.46
N MET A 420 13.44 -16.07 1.39
CA MET A 420 14.35 -14.97 1.07
C MET A 420 14.03 -13.75 1.95
N PRO A 421 15.02 -13.16 2.65
CA PRO A 421 14.78 -11.93 3.40
C PRO A 421 14.65 -10.73 2.44
N SER A 422 13.83 -9.74 2.83
CA SER A 422 13.74 -8.43 2.18
C SER A 422 14.93 -7.59 2.65
N VAL A 423 15.76 -7.08 1.73
CA VAL A 423 16.96 -6.31 2.09
C VAL A 423 16.70 -4.83 1.83
N THR A 424 16.99 -3.99 2.81
CA THR A 424 16.98 -2.53 2.69
C THR A 424 18.38 -1.98 2.90
N LEU A 425 18.64 -0.78 2.35
CA LEU A 425 19.93 -0.12 2.52
C LEU A 425 19.79 1.38 2.76
N ARG A 426 20.79 1.94 3.44
CA ARG A 426 21.13 3.35 3.43
C ARG A 426 22.62 3.48 3.15
N ARG A 427 22.99 4.23 2.11
CA ARG A 427 24.39 4.63 1.91
C ARG A 427 24.54 6.09 2.33
N VAL A 428 25.22 6.31 3.44
CA VAL A 428 25.51 7.65 3.97
C VAL A 428 27.01 7.77 4.07
N ASN A 429 27.58 8.79 3.40
CA ASN A 429 29.03 8.94 3.24
C ASN A 429 29.67 7.68 2.61
N SER A 430 30.72 7.18 3.25
CA SER A 430 31.51 6.01 2.87
C SER A 430 31.07 4.72 3.60
N ILE A 431 29.88 4.70 4.19
CA ILE A 431 29.32 3.55 4.91
C ILE A 431 28.04 3.09 4.23
N VAL A 432 27.89 1.77 4.05
CA VAL A 432 26.63 1.15 3.64
C VAL A 432 26.01 0.44 4.83
N HIS A 433 24.86 0.94 5.27
CA HIS A 433 24.04 0.34 6.32
C HIS A 433 23.01 -0.59 5.66
N LEU A 434 23.13 -1.88 5.92
CA LEU A 434 22.18 -2.90 5.50
C LEU A 434 21.25 -3.25 6.66
N ALA A 435 20.00 -3.48 6.34
CA ALA A 435 19.06 -4.19 7.21
C ALA A 435 18.23 -5.16 6.40
N TRP A 436 17.60 -6.12 7.06
CA TRP A 436 16.71 -7.06 6.38
C TRP A 436 15.60 -7.59 7.29
N SER A 437 14.49 -7.99 6.67
CA SER A 437 13.41 -8.70 7.36
C SER A 437 13.90 -10.04 7.89
N GLU A 438 13.34 -10.51 9.01
CA GLU A 438 13.52 -11.92 9.39
C GLU A 438 12.86 -12.80 8.34
N ALA A 439 13.64 -13.70 7.73
CA ALA A 439 13.14 -14.59 6.70
C ALA A 439 12.14 -15.60 7.28
N ASP A 440 11.21 -16.09 6.45
CA ASP A 440 10.43 -17.29 6.78
C ASP A 440 11.40 -18.40 7.17
N MET A 441 11.35 -18.84 8.43
CA MET A 441 12.31 -19.80 8.96
C MET A 441 12.10 -21.22 8.42
N GLY A 442 10.98 -21.50 7.74
CA GLY A 442 10.68 -22.84 7.25
C GLY A 442 10.56 -23.84 8.39
N ASN A 443 9.98 -23.44 9.53
CA ASN A 443 9.87 -24.22 10.76
C ASN A 443 11.23 -24.70 11.34
N ALA A 444 12.33 -24.01 11.02
CA ALA A 444 13.66 -24.33 11.50
C ALA A 444 14.50 -23.07 11.72
N ASN A 445 14.97 -22.87 12.95
CA ASN A 445 15.69 -21.65 13.36
C ASN A 445 16.81 -21.26 12.39
N ILE A 446 16.89 -19.97 12.07
CA ILE A 446 17.99 -19.40 11.30
C ILE A 446 19.24 -19.43 12.18
N THR A 447 20.30 -20.00 11.62
CA THR A 447 21.60 -20.17 12.29
C THR A 447 22.58 -19.06 11.94
N SER A 448 22.51 -18.55 10.71
CA SER A 448 23.37 -17.46 10.23
C SER A 448 22.76 -16.75 9.03
N TYR A 449 23.26 -15.54 8.76
CA TYR A 449 23.06 -14.83 7.51
C TYR A 449 24.39 -14.66 6.78
N ARG A 450 24.42 -14.99 5.48
CA ARG A 450 25.54 -14.71 4.60
C ARG A 450 25.31 -13.38 3.90
N ILE A 451 26.24 -12.44 4.09
CA ILE A 451 26.21 -11.15 3.41
C ILE A 451 27.16 -11.23 2.23
N MET A 452 26.62 -11.07 1.04
CA MET A 452 27.35 -11.11 -0.22
C MET A 452 27.52 -9.68 -0.72
N ARG A 453 28.69 -9.36 -1.29
CA ARG A 453 28.98 -8.05 -1.87
C ARG A 453 29.73 -8.16 -3.20
N GLY A 454 29.39 -7.29 -4.15
CA GLY A 454 30.09 -7.10 -5.43
C GLY A 454 30.18 -5.62 -5.81
N ILE A 455 30.90 -5.33 -6.90
CA ILE A 455 30.98 -4.00 -7.54
C ILE A 455 30.33 -3.98 -8.94
N ALA A 456 29.67 -5.08 -9.29
CA ALA A 456 28.86 -5.25 -10.49
C ALA A 456 27.65 -6.11 -10.13
N SER A 457 26.49 -5.81 -10.72
CA SER A 457 25.26 -6.57 -10.52
C SER A 457 25.46 -8.05 -10.90
N GLY A 458 24.96 -8.96 -10.07
CA GLY A 458 25.08 -10.40 -10.27
C GLY A 458 26.46 -11.00 -9.96
N ALA A 459 27.42 -10.20 -9.48
CA ALA A 459 28.81 -10.62 -9.25
C ALA A 459 29.21 -10.60 -7.77
N GLU A 460 28.27 -10.74 -6.85
CA GLU A 460 28.53 -10.73 -5.41
C GLU A 460 29.25 -11.99 -4.94
N THR A 461 30.26 -11.79 -4.09
CA THR A 461 30.95 -12.87 -3.36
C THR A 461 30.71 -12.72 -1.86
N LEU A 462 30.92 -13.78 -1.08
CA LEU A 462 30.76 -13.72 0.37
C LEU A 462 31.66 -12.65 0.97
N LEU A 463 31.06 -11.63 1.59
CA LEU A 463 31.75 -10.61 2.36
C LEU A 463 31.99 -11.11 3.78
N THR A 464 30.92 -11.56 4.45
CA THR A 464 30.97 -12.05 5.82
C THR A 464 29.75 -12.92 6.16
N THR A 465 29.79 -13.59 7.31
CA THR A 465 28.67 -14.32 7.89
C THR A 465 28.41 -13.79 9.29
N VAL A 466 27.14 -13.50 9.60
CA VAL A 466 26.71 -12.99 10.92
C VAL A 466 25.75 -13.99 11.59
N SER A 467 25.49 -13.79 12.88
CA SER A 467 24.60 -14.67 13.66
C SER A 467 23.17 -14.67 13.11
N GLY A 468 22.42 -15.76 13.30
CA GLY A 468 21.02 -15.86 12.87
C GLY A 468 20.05 -14.91 13.59
N ASN A 469 20.48 -14.25 14.68
CA ASN A 469 19.68 -13.26 15.39
C ASN A 469 19.97 -11.81 14.95
N GLN A 470 20.93 -11.62 14.03
CA GLN A 470 21.33 -10.31 13.55
C GLN A 470 20.57 -9.98 12.27
N THR A 471 20.00 -8.77 12.19
CA THR A 471 19.21 -8.28 11.05
C THR A 471 19.75 -6.97 10.46
N THR A 472 20.96 -6.57 10.85
CA THR A 472 21.64 -5.36 10.34
C THR A 472 23.12 -5.60 10.13
N TYR A 473 23.75 -4.84 9.24
CA TYR A 473 25.20 -4.87 9.02
C TYR A 473 25.71 -3.56 8.43
N ASP A 474 26.77 -3.00 9.02
CA ASP A 474 27.45 -1.81 8.52
C ASP A 474 28.73 -2.21 7.77
N ASP A 475 28.74 -1.99 6.45
CA ASP A 475 29.95 -2.15 5.65
C ASP A 475 30.78 -0.85 5.67
N LEU A 476 31.73 -0.82 6.60
CA LEU A 476 32.71 0.28 6.75
C LEU A 476 33.82 0.26 5.68
N THR A 477 33.86 -0.76 4.83
CA THR A 477 34.91 -0.96 3.83
C THR A 477 34.48 -0.56 2.41
N ALA A 478 33.19 -0.22 2.22
CA ALA A 478 32.60 0.26 0.98
C ALA A 478 32.87 1.76 0.72
N THR A 479 34.13 2.18 0.84
CA THR A 479 34.53 3.59 0.91
C THR A 479 34.74 4.27 -0.44
N ASP A 480 34.83 3.52 -1.55
CA ASP A 480 35.00 4.11 -2.87
C ASP A 480 33.67 4.71 -3.39
N ILE A 481 33.59 6.04 -3.35
CA ILE A 481 32.42 6.80 -3.79
C ILE A 481 32.21 6.74 -5.32
N THR A 482 33.18 6.25 -6.09
CA THR A 482 33.06 6.09 -7.55
C THR A 482 32.39 4.78 -7.95
N LYS A 483 32.14 3.88 -6.98
CA LYS A 483 31.57 2.55 -7.19
C LYS A 483 30.12 2.49 -6.71
N THR A 484 29.29 1.79 -7.47
CA THR A 484 28.07 1.18 -6.96
C THR A 484 28.44 -0.18 -6.40
N TYR A 485 28.15 -0.39 -5.12
CA TYR A 485 28.25 -1.71 -4.50
C TYR A 485 26.92 -2.43 -4.64
N TYR A 486 26.95 -3.76 -4.74
CA TYR A 486 25.76 -4.59 -4.82
C TYR A 486 25.79 -5.60 -3.68
N TYR A 487 24.66 -5.82 -3.02
CA TYR A 487 24.57 -6.70 -1.86
C TYR A 487 23.44 -7.71 -1.99
N LYS A 488 23.65 -8.92 -1.45
CA LYS A 488 22.61 -9.93 -1.22
C LYS A 488 22.73 -10.43 0.22
N VAL A 489 21.60 -10.83 0.81
CA VAL A 489 21.58 -11.46 2.13
C VAL A 489 20.89 -12.81 2.02
N GLN A 490 21.57 -13.88 2.44
CA GLN A 490 21.02 -15.23 2.40
C GLN A 490 20.86 -15.78 3.82
N ALA A 491 19.65 -16.20 4.17
CA ALA A 491 19.35 -16.85 5.44
C ALA A 491 19.75 -18.34 5.38
N VAL A 492 20.30 -18.88 6.47
CA VAL A 492 20.77 -20.26 6.54
C VAL A 492 20.20 -20.96 7.78
N ASN A 493 19.55 -22.11 7.58
CA ASN A 493 19.18 -23.04 8.65
C ASN A 493 19.79 -24.44 8.39
N HIS A 494 19.42 -25.44 9.20
CA HIS A 494 19.95 -26.79 9.06
C HIS A 494 19.48 -27.53 7.79
N VAL A 495 18.40 -27.07 7.15
CA VAL A 495 17.86 -27.65 5.91
C VAL A 495 18.59 -27.09 4.69
N GLY A 496 18.89 -25.79 4.69
CA GLY A 496 19.58 -25.16 3.57
C GLY A 496 19.71 -23.63 3.68
N THR A 497 19.88 -23.01 2.52
CA THR A 497 20.05 -21.57 2.35
C THR A 497 18.93 -21.00 1.50
N SER A 498 18.47 -19.79 1.82
CA SER A 498 17.44 -19.10 1.04
C SER A 498 17.90 -18.81 -0.40
N CYS A 499 16.95 -18.52 -1.30
CA CYS A 499 17.29 -17.91 -2.60
C CYS A 499 18.10 -16.61 -2.37
N GLY A 500 19.01 -16.28 -3.29
CA GLY A 500 19.79 -15.03 -3.31
C GLY A 500 19.22 -13.95 -4.22
N ASN A 501 17.90 -13.95 -4.44
CA ASN A 501 17.20 -13.11 -5.42
C ASN A 501 16.76 -11.77 -4.84
N ASN A 502 17.57 -11.21 -3.94
CA ASN A 502 17.34 -9.98 -3.19
C ASN A 502 18.52 -9.02 -3.33
N GLU A 503 19.08 -8.95 -4.54
CA GLU A 503 20.15 -8.01 -4.85
C GLU A 503 19.67 -6.57 -4.67
N ILE A 504 20.47 -5.76 -3.98
CA ILE A 504 20.21 -4.33 -3.84
C ILE A 504 21.48 -3.53 -4.17
N ALA A 505 21.31 -2.46 -4.95
CA ALA A 505 22.39 -1.59 -5.39
C ALA A 505 22.56 -0.40 -4.44
N ALA A 506 23.78 -0.16 -3.97
CA ALA A 506 24.18 0.94 -3.09
C ALA A 506 25.04 1.98 -3.86
N PRO A 507 24.47 2.78 -4.77
CA PRO A 507 25.20 3.86 -5.44
C PRO A 507 25.57 4.96 -4.45
N TYR A 508 26.68 5.66 -4.70
CA TYR A 508 26.98 6.88 -3.95
C TYR A 508 26.11 8.02 -4.47
N VAL A 509 25.30 8.62 -3.60
CA VAL A 509 24.31 9.63 -3.98
C VAL A 509 24.55 10.98 -3.29
N GLY A 510 25.71 11.16 -2.65
CA GLY A 510 26.08 12.37 -1.92
C GLY A 510 26.28 12.12 -0.42
N ASP A 511 26.38 13.20 0.32
CA ASP A 511 26.56 13.21 1.77
C ASP A 511 25.56 14.17 2.44
N THR A 512 25.37 14.05 3.75
CA THR A 512 24.37 14.88 4.43
C THR A 512 24.83 16.33 4.59
N CYS A 513 26.11 16.69 4.45
CA CYS A 513 26.54 18.08 4.56
C CYS A 513 26.21 18.91 3.32
N THR A 514 26.39 18.29 2.15
CA THR A 514 26.36 18.97 0.86
C THR A 514 25.13 18.60 0.03
N GLY A 515 24.38 17.59 0.46
CA GLY A 515 23.13 17.14 -0.15
C GLY A 515 23.21 15.68 -0.58
N LEU A 516 22.39 14.85 0.07
CA LEU A 516 22.14 13.47 -0.31
C LEU A 516 20.98 13.47 -1.30
N ILE A 517 21.21 12.97 -2.52
CA ILE A 517 20.17 12.87 -3.54
C ILE A 517 19.15 11.82 -3.09
N VAL A 518 17.92 12.28 -2.82
CA VAL A 518 16.77 11.45 -2.43
C VAL A 518 15.88 11.11 -3.61
N GLN A 519 15.98 11.89 -4.70
CA GLN A 519 15.19 11.68 -5.90
C GLN A 519 16.01 12.02 -7.15
N ARG A 520 15.88 11.22 -8.21
CA ARG A 520 16.53 11.46 -9.51
C ARG A 520 15.62 11.02 -10.64
N THR A 521 15.59 11.82 -11.71
CA THR A 521 14.87 11.49 -12.94
C THR A 521 15.52 10.30 -13.66
N PRO A 522 14.78 9.21 -13.92
CA PRO A 522 15.36 8.01 -14.53
C PRO A 522 15.73 8.26 -16.01
N PRO A 523 16.74 7.54 -16.54
CA PRO A 523 17.05 7.51 -17.97
C PRO A 523 15.83 7.16 -18.84
N GLY A 524 15.57 7.93 -19.90
CA GLY A 524 14.47 7.68 -20.84
C GLY A 524 13.09 8.16 -20.37
N HIS A 525 12.99 8.90 -19.26
CA HIS A 525 11.76 9.59 -18.88
C HIS A 525 11.29 10.50 -20.03
N PRO A 526 9.98 10.62 -20.33
CA PRO A 526 9.47 11.46 -21.42
C PRO A 526 9.94 12.92 -21.40
N GLU A 527 10.39 13.39 -20.24
CA GLU A 527 10.89 14.76 -20.02
C GLU A 527 12.43 14.85 -19.97
N GLN A 528 13.16 13.75 -20.11
CA GLN A 528 14.61 13.81 -20.36
C GLN A 528 14.91 14.44 -21.73
N PRO A 529 16.09 15.07 -21.92
CA PRO A 529 16.45 15.74 -23.17
C PRO A 529 16.42 14.87 -24.43
N LEU A 530 16.34 13.54 -24.29
CA LEU A 530 16.20 12.61 -25.41
C LEU A 530 14.73 12.38 -25.86
N GLN A 531 13.74 12.98 -25.18
CA GLN A 531 12.31 12.95 -25.57
C GLN A 531 11.53 14.28 -25.33
N GLY A 532 12.19 15.34 -24.82
CA GLY A 532 11.55 16.45 -24.10
C GLY A 532 10.65 17.45 -24.86
N LEU A 533 9.53 17.82 -24.21
CA LEU A 533 8.70 19.00 -24.51
C LEU A 533 8.87 20.14 -23.48
N ALA A 534 9.56 19.90 -22.36
CA ALA A 534 9.65 20.86 -21.27
C ALA A 534 10.83 21.83 -21.36
N PRO A 535 10.69 23.08 -20.91
CA PRO A 535 11.81 24.02 -20.79
C PRO A 535 12.90 23.51 -19.84
N ALA A 536 14.17 23.70 -20.20
CA ALA A 536 15.32 23.27 -19.39
C ALA A 536 15.37 23.89 -17.98
N SER A 537 14.72 25.04 -17.78
CA SER A 537 14.58 25.69 -16.47
C SER A 537 13.55 25.05 -15.56
N LEU A 538 12.70 24.16 -16.09
CA LEU A 538 11.60 23.50 -15.37
C LEU A 538 11.83 21.99 -15.23
N ALA A 539 12.60 21.38 -16.14
CA ALA A 539 12.94 19.96 -16.06
C ALA A 539 13.87 19.68 -14.86
N ILE A 540 13.38 18.94 -13.86
CA ILE A 540 14.17 18.58 -12.67
C ILE A 540 15.01 17.33 -12.98
N ASP A 541 16.30 17.38 -12.71
CA ASP A 541 17.20 16.24 -12.82
C ASP A 541 17.27 15.47 -11.49
N SER A 542 17.28 16.17 -10.35
CA SER A 542 17.34 15.56 -9.01
C SER A 542 16.95 16.49 -7.87
N ILE A 543 16.51 15.88 -6.76
CA ILE A 543 16.30 16.53 -5.45
C ILE A 543 17.26 15.93 -4.43
N ALA A 544 17.89 16.79 -3.63
CA ALA A 544 18.77 16.40 -2.53
C ALA A 544 18.44 17.13 -1.23
N VAL A 545 18.71 16.45 -0.11
CA VAL A 545 18.49 16.97 1.24
C VAL A 545 19.78 16.85 2.06
N GLY A 546 20.06 17.83 2.92
CA GLY A 546 21.21 17.82 3.80
C GLY A 546 21.04 18.69 5.05
N GLU A 547 22.05 18.69 5.91
CA GLU A 547 22.16 19.34 7.20
C GLU A 547 23.54 19.99 7.31
N PRO A 548 23.70 21.27 6.91
CA PRO A 548 25.00 21.94 6.90
C PRO A 548 25.67 21.94 8.29
N PRO A 549 26.98 21.59 8.40
CA PRO A 549 27.68 21.53 9.67
C PRO A 549 27.74 22.85 10.43
N GLY A 550 27.68 22.77 11.76
CA GLY A 550 27.76 23.93 12.64
C GLY A 550 26.54 24.86 12.58
N THR A 551 25.46 24.43 11.93
CA THR A 551 24.19 25.17 11.83
C THR A 551 23.06 24.44 12.56
N SER A 552 21.84 24.99 12.50
CA SER A 552 20.60 24.28 12.86
C SER A 552 19.61 24.30 11.68
N ASN A 553 20.16 24.14 10.48
CA ASN A 553 19.42 24.30 9.23
C ASN A 553 19.25 22.96 8.51
N LEU A 554 18.18 22.86 7.74
CA LEU A 554 18.06 21.94 6.63
C LEU A 554 18.52 22.65 5.35
N MET A 555 19.17 21.90 4.48
CA MET A 555 19.49 22.26 3.11
C MET A 555 18.66 21.41 2.18
N PHE A 556 18.02 22.05 1.21
CA PHE A 556 17.43 21.37 0.08
C PHE A 556 18.09 21.85 -1.21
N LYS A 557 18.36 20.94 -2.14
CA LYS A 557 18.86 21.27 -3.47
C LYS A 557 17.94 20.71 -4.53
N MET A 558 17.53 21.57 -5.45
CA MET A 558 16.91 21.17 -6.71
C MET A 558 17.94 21.38 -7.81
N LYS A 559 18.18 20.33 -8.61
CA LYS A 559 18.91 20.46 -9.87
C LYS A 559 17.89 20.43 -10.99
N VAL A 560 17.73 21.52 -11.71
CA VAL A 560 17.09 21.52 -13.04
C VAL A 560 18.15 21.48 -14.13
N THR A 561 17.75 21.18 -15.36
CA THR A 561 18.67 21.05 -16.49
C THR A 561 19.50 22.33 -16.73
N SER A 562 18.90 23.52 -16.66
CA SER A 562 19.64 24.80 -16.71
C SER A 562 18.82 25.99 -16.23
N LEU A 563 19.47 26.93 -15.52
CA LEU A 563 18.91 28.25 -15.16
C LEU A 563 19.68 29.40 -15.83
N ALA A 564 20.33 29.15 -16.97
CA ALA A 564 20.98 30.20 -17.75
C ALA A 564 19.98 31.27 -18.22
N ASN A 565 18.71 30.87 -18.40
CA ASN A 565 17.58 31.76 -18.64
C ASN A 565 16.49 31.45 -17.62
N VAL A 566 16.27 32.36 -16.67
CA VAL A 566 15.27 32.21 -15.63
C VAL A 566 13.93 32.80 -16.10
N PRO A 567 12.85 32.01 -16.19
CA PRO A 567 11.55 32.52 -16.62
C PRO A 567 10.94 33.47 -15.57
N THR A 568 10.14 34.43 -16.03
CA THR A 568 9.33 35.31 -15.16
C THR A 568 8.12 34.54 -14.62
N ASN A 569 7.50 35.03 -13.53
CA ASN A 569 6.29 34.46 -12.93
C ASN A 569 6.35 32.93 -12.78
N SER A 570 7.43 32.44 -12.17
CA SER A 570 7.72 31.00 -12.08
C SER A 570 8.10 30.59 -10.66
N ARG A 571 7.85 29.34 -10.31
CA ARG A 571 8.13 28.76 -8.99
C ARG A 571 8.85 27.43 -9.12
N TRP A 572 9.73 27.17 -8.16
CA TRP A 572 10.41 25.89 -7.95
C TRP A 572 10.21 25.51 -6.49
N ARG A 573 9.59 24.36 -6.23
CA ARG A 573 9.17 23.93 -4.89
C ARG A 573 9.80 22.60 -4.53
N ILE A 574 10.24 22.48 -3.29
CA ILE A 574 10.50 21.19 -2.65
C ILE A 574 9.53 21.07 -1.49
N VAL A 575 8.68 20.06 -1.53
CA VAL A 575 7.57 19.82 -0.60
C VAL A 575 7.82 18.51 0.17
N TRP A 576 7.41 18.41 1.43
CA TRP A 576 7.44 17.15 2.19
C TRP A 576 6.29 17.07 3.20
N ASN A 577 5.93 15.84 3.59
CA ASN A 577 4.83 15.57 4.51
C ASN A 577 5.26 15.79 5.97
N SER A 578 4.47 16.57 6.72
CA SER A 578 4.67 16.80 8.16
C SER A 578 3.48 17.52 8.80
N TYR A 579 2.79 16.86 9.75
CA TYR A 579 1.74 17.51 10.56
C TYR A 579 2.23 18.68 11.43
N ALA A 580 3.54 18.87 11.60
CA ALA A 580 4.03 20.08 12.28
C ALA A 580 3.67 21.37 11.51
N ALA A 581 3.26 21.29 10.24
CA ALA A 581 2.69 22.42 9.50
C ALA A 581 1.41 22.99 10.16
N GLN A 582 0.68 22.15 10.91
CA GLN A 582 -0.54 22.55 11.63
C GLN A 582 -0.31 23.60 12.72
N SER A 583 0.94 23.84 13.14
CA SER A 583 1.25 24.95 14.05
C SER A 583 1.16 26.33 13.37
N TYR A 584 1.19 26.39 12.04
CA TYR A 584 1.07 27.61 11.25
C TYR A 584 -0.31 27.74 10.61
N ASP A 585 -0.81 26.63 10.08
CA ASP A 585 -2.10 26.54 9.39
C ASP A 585 -2.77 25.20 9.75
N PRO A 586 -3.88 25.18 10.50
CA PRO A 586 -4.54 23.95 10.95
C PRO A 586 -4.92 22.97 9.83
N GLU A 587 -5.11 23.44 8.60
CA GLU A 587 -5.44 22.61 7.43
C GLU A 587 -4.19 22.07 6.71
N ALA A 588 -3.01 22.58 7.05
CA ALA A 588 -1.78 22.20 6.39
C ALA A 588 -1.14 20.93 6.96
N GLU A 589 -0.67 20.08 6.07
CA GLU A 589 -0.06 18.80 6.43
C GLU A 589 1.32 18.62 5.77
N GLN A 590 1.79 19.66 5.11
CA GLN A 590 3.02 19.69 4.35
C GLN A 590 3.72 21.02 4.53
N PHE A 591 5.04 21.00 4.44
CA PHE A 591 5.87 22.18 4.29
C PHE A 591 6.43 22.25 2.87
N TYR A 592 6.74 23.47 2.42
CA TYR A 592 7.54 23.68 1.23
C TYR A 592 8.68 24.67 1.47
N VAL A 593 9.74 24.54 0.67
CA VAL A 593 10.77 25.57 0.43
C VAL A 593 10.87 25.83 -1.07
N GLY A 594 11.21 27.06 -1.48
CA GLY A 594 11.24 27.31 -2.93
C GLY A 594 11.89 28.59 -3.47
N MET A 595 12.22 28.46 -4.76
CA MET A 595 12.43 29.45 -5.82
C MET A 595 11.16 30.21 -6.23
N ARG A 596 11.07 31.55 -6.24
CA ARG A 596 10.01 32.28 -6.97
C ARG A 596 10.61 33.38 -7.83
N THR A 597 10.05 33.66 -9.00
CA THR A 597 10.38 34.84 -9.82
C THR A 597 9.17 35.73 -10.06
N ASP A 598 9.36 37.04 -10.00
CA ASP A 598 8.31 38.02 -10.30
C ASP A 598 8.14 38.25 -11.80
N GLY A 599 7.26 39.19 -12.18
CA GLY A 599 7.02 39.57 -13.57
C GLY A 599 8.24 40.16 -14.30
N ASN A 600 9.29 40.54 -13.57
CA ASN A 600 10.57 41.02 -14.12
C ASN A 600 11.65 39.92 -14.11
N GLY A 601 11.35 38.72 -13.60
CA GLY A 601 12.31 37.61 -13.47
C GLY A 601 13.21 37.74 -12.24
N THR A 602 12.89 38.63 -11.31
CA THR A 602 13.66 38.80 -10.07
C THR A 602 13.37 37.63 -9.14
N ALA A 603 14.41 36.90 -8.76
CA ALA A 603 14.29 35.73 -7.89
C ALA A 603 14.19 36.10 -6.40
N THR A 604 13.26 35.45 -5.69
CA THR A 604 13.15 35.44 -4.23
C THR A 604 13.06 34.01 -3.72
N PHE A 605 13.36 33.81 -2.43
CA PHE A 605 13.37 32.49 -1.79
C PHE A 605 12.51 32.51 -0.54
N GLU A 606 11.65 31.52 -0.40
CA GLU A 606 10.62 31.48 0.65
C GLU A 606 10.36 30.04 1.12
N TYR A 607 9.70 29.95 2.27
CA TYR A 607 9.11 28.72 2.79
C TYR A 607 7.69 28.98 3.26
N GLY A 608 6.91 27.92 3.33
CA GLY A 608 5.53 27.98 3.77
C GLY A 608 4.93 26.60 4.02
N THR A 609 3.62 26.57 4.13
CA THR A 609 2.84 25.35 4.27
C THR A 609 2.04 25.05 3.01
N VAL A 610 1.63 23.78 2.83
CA VAL A 610 0.68 23.37 1.79
C VAL A 610 -0.49 22.65 2.45
N ALA A 611 -1.70 23.05 2.06
CA ALA A 611 -2.96 22.44 2.47
C ALA A 611 -3.76 21.99 1.24
N THR A 612 -4.49 20.89 1.36
CA THR A 612 -5.36 20.40 0.28
C THR A 612 -6.80 20.39 0.77
N ALA A 613 -7.61 21.31 0.25
CA ALA A 613 -9.02 21.36 0.59
C ALA A 613 -9.77 20.16 -0.01
N VAL A 614 -10.74 19.63 0.73
CA VAL A 614 -11.70 18.64 0.22
C VAL A 614 -13.09 19.26 0.26
N VAL A 615 -13.77 19.30 -0.89
CA VAL A 615 -15.14 19.81 -0.99
C VAL A 615 -16.05 18.67 -1.41
N GLY A 616 -16.81 18.13 -0.46
CA GLY A 616 -17.57 16.90 -0.66
C GLY A 616 -16.64 15.70 -0.83
N LEU A 617 -16.72 15.02 -1.98
CA LEU A 617 -15.84 13.90 -2.36
C LEU A 617 -14.76 14.32 -3.37
N VAL A 618 -14.65 15.62 -3.69
CA VAL A 618 -13.67 16.13 -4.65
C VAL A 618 -12.47 16.69 -3.90
N ILE A 619 -11.30 16.12 -4.17
CA ILE A 619 -10.02 16.69 -3.71
C ILE A 619 -9.70 17.94 -4.53
N GLY A 620 -9.47 19.04 -3.82
CA GLY A 620 -9.06 20.32 -4.37
C GLY A 620 -7.61 20.32 -4.81
N VAL A 621 -7.19 21.44 -5.41
CA VAL A 621 -5.78 21.66 -5.75
C VAL A 621 -5.02 22.02 -4.48
N PRO A 622 -3.87 21.38 -4.17
CA PRO A 622 -3.05 21.78 -3.04
C PRO A 622 -2.65 23.26 -3.18
N THR A 623 -2.72 24.00 -2.08
CA THR A 623 -2.53 25.45 -2.04
C THR A 623 -1.44 25.82 -1.05
N GLU A 624 -0.52 26.67 -1.50
CA GLU A 624 0.60 27.20 -0.73
C GLU A 624 0.16 28.40 0.14
N THR A 625 0.64 28.42 1.39
CA THR A 625 0.59 29.59 2.28
C THR A 625 2.02 30.01 2.64
N PRO A 626 2.57 31.09 2.05
CA PRO A 626 3.91 31.58 2.39
C PRO A 626 4.00 32.04 3.85
N ILE A 627 5.09 31.67 4.53
CA ILE A 627 5.36 32.08 5.92
C ILE A 627 6.48 33.12 5.97
N GLY A 628 7.60 32.88 5.30
CA GLY A 628 8.77 33.75 5.44
C GLY A 628 9.84 33.53 4.38
N SER A 629 10.83 34.43 4.38
CA SER A 629 11.96 34.37 3.45
C SER A 629 13.06 33.42 3.91
N LEU A 630 13.88 32.95 2.98
CA LEU A 630 15.02 32.07 3.22
C LEU A 630 16.36 32.78 2.95
N PRO A 631 16.82 33.67 3.84
CA PRO A 631 18.11 34.35 3.68
C PRO A 631 19.25 33.31 3.73
N GLY A 632 20.09 33.29 2.68
CA GLY A 632 21.15 32.28 2.50
C GLY A 632 20.87 31.24 1.41
N SER A 633 19.67 31.29 0.82
CA SER A 633 19.35 30.53 -0.39
C SER A 633 19.88 31.21 -1.65
N SER A 634 20.15 30.43 -2.70
CA SER A 634 20.72 30.93 -3.96
C SER A 634 20.40 29.98 -5.13
N PHE A 635 20.67 30.42 -6.35
CA PHE A 635 20.69 29.56 -7.52
C PHE A 635 21.90 29.85 -8.40
N ASN A 636 22.27 28.90 -9.25
CA ASN A 636 23.36 29.01 -10.21
C ASN A 636 22.83 28.79 -11.64
N ALA A 637 23.48 29.39 -12.63
CA ALA A 637 23.10 29.27 -14.05
C ALA A 637 23.14 27.82 -14.57
N ASP A 638 23.90 26.95 -13.91
CA ASP A 638 23.94 25.52 -14.22
C ASP A 638 22.61 24.82 -13.92
N GLY A 639 21.67 25.45 -13.22
CA GLY A 639 20.38 24.88 -12.83
C GLY A 639 20.29 24.41 -11.38
N THR A 640 21.34 24.61 -10.57
CA THR A 640 21.30 24.25 -9.15
C THR A 640 20.64 25.36 -8.33
N ILE A 641 19.54 25.06 -7.66
CA ILE A 641 18.89 25.90 -6.64
C ILE A 641 19.22 25.31 -5.27
N THR A 642 19.76 26.11 -4.35
CA THR A 642 20.06 25.73 -2.96
C THR A 642 19.20 26.54 -2.00
N LEU A 643 18.40 25.84 -1.19
CA LEU A 643 17.44 26.39 -0.24
C LEU A 643 17.89 26.04 1.18
N ILE A 644 18.03 27.05 2.04
CA ILE A 644 18.47 26.87 3.43
C ILE A 644 17.35 27.34 4.36
N VAL A 645 16.80 26.42 5.17
CA VAL A 645 15.71 26.70 6.10
C VAL A 645 16.10 26.31 7.53
N PRO A 646 15.86 27.16 8.55
CA PRO A 646 16.07 26.77 9.94
C PRO A 646 15.13 25.64 10.35
N LYS A 647 15.63 24.63 11.08
CA LYS A 647 14.79 23.54 11.62
C LYS A 647 13.65 24.07 12.47
N SER A 648 13.89 25.14 13.24
CA SER A 648 12.88 25.79 14.07
C SER A 648 11.70 26.39 13.30
N ALA A 649 11.87 26.64 12.00
CA ALA A 649 10.82 27.17 11.14
C ALA A 649 9.91 26.07 10.55
N VAL A 650 10.30 24.79 10.70
CA VAL A 650 9.63 23.65 10.06
C VAL A 650 9.40 22.49 11.03
N GLY A 651 8.95 22.82 12.24
CA GLY A 651 8.56 21.81 13.24
C GLY A 651 9.69 21.24 14.10
N SER A 652 10.91 21.78 13.99
CA SER A 652 12.09 21.37 14.78
C SER A 652 12.37 19.86 14.74
N PRO A 653 12.50 19.24 13.55
CA PRO A 653 12.76 17.80 13.43
C PRO A 653 14.11 17.42 14.07
N GLN A 654 14.16 16.25 14.70
CA GLN A 654 15.30 15.76 15.47
C GLN A 654 16.11 14.71 14.70
N PRO A 655 17.40 14.49 15.05
CA PRO A 655 18.15 13.34 14.53
C PRO A 655 17.38 12.04 14.72
N GLY A 656 17.28 11.24 13.66
CA GLY A 656 16.49 10.00 13.60
C GLY A 656 15.08 10.18 13.03
N ASP A 657 14.52 11.39 13.01
CA ASP A 657 13.22 11.66 12.35
C ASP A 657 13.33 11.54 10.83
N LEU A 658 12.18 11.39 10.17
CA LEU A 658 12.05 11.23 8.73
C LEU A 658 11.39 12.46 8.09
N LEU A 659 12.00 12.97 7.03
CA LEU A 659 11.32 13.82 6.05
C LEU A 659 10.79 12.90 4.95
N GLY A 660 9.49 12.65 4.98
CA GLY A 660 8.79 11.75 4.07
C GLY A 660 8.26 12.43 2.82
N ALA A 661 8.14 11.66 1.73
CA ALA A 661 7.61 12.13 0.45
C ALA A 661 8.21 13.47 -0.03
N VAL A 662 9.53 13.62 0.07
CA VAL A 662 10.24 14.82 -0.38
C VAL A 662 10.14 14.90 -1.91
N ASN A 663 9.45 15.91 -2.43
CA ASN A 663 9.16 16.00 -3.86
C ASN A 663 9.49 17.38 -4.43
N GLY A 664 10.00 17.43 -5.65
CA GLY A 664 10.28 18.66 -6.41
C GLY A 664 9.21 18.98 -7.46
N ARG A 665 8.75 20.23 -7.49
CA ARG A 665 7.80 20.74 -8.49
C ARG A 665 8.27 22.03 -9.14
N THR A 666 7.89 22.25 -10.40
CA THR A 666 8.15 23.52 -11.09
C THR A 666 6.92 24.08 -11.76
N PHE A 667 6.75 25.40 -11.72
CA PHE A 667 5.62 26.13 -12.24
C PHE A 667 6.09 27.33 -13.05
N THR A 668 5.36 27.68 -14.09
CA THR A 668 5.62 28.88 -14.90
C THR A 668 4.31 29.49 -15.38
N GLY A 669 4.34 30.80 -15.64
CA GLY A 669 3.19 31.55 -16.10
C GLY A 669 2.17 31.86 -15.00
N ASP A 670 2.61 31.95 -13.75
CA ASP A 670 1.74 32.25 -12.62
C ASP A 670 1.01 33.59 -12.81
N THR A 671 -0.27 33.59 -12.47
CA THR A 671 -1.12 34.77 -12.36
C THR A 671 -1.47 35.04 -10.88
N THR A 672 -2.08 36.18 -10.58
CA THR A 672 -2.52 36.48 -9.20
C THR A 672 -3.43 35.38 -8.61
N GLU A 673 -4.20 34.69 -9.45
CA GLU A 673 -5.12 33.61 -9.07
C GLU A 673 -4.43 32.24 -8.91
N THR A 674 -3.34 32.00 -9.63
CA THR A 674 -2.70 30.67 -9.72
C THR A 674 -1.35 30.59 -9.01
N GLN A 675 -0.77 31.73 -8.62
CA GLN A 675 0.56 31.88 -8.00
C GLN A 675 0.78 31.14 -6.66
N ASN A 676 -0.25 30.54 -6.09
CA ASN A 676 -0.19 29.73 -4.88
C ASN A 676 -0.83 28.34 -5.06
N LEU A 677 -1.29 28.00 -6.26
CA LEU A 677 -1.82 26.68 -6.55
C LEU A 677 -0.67 25.76 -6.98
N GLU A 678 -0.63 24.55 -6.43
CA GLU A 678 0.32 23.50 -6.81
C GLU A 678 -0.20 22.76 -8.08
N ARG A 679 -0.61 23.52 -9.12
CA ARG A 679 -1.08 22.99 -10.41
C ARG A 679 -0.68 23.89 -11.58
N SER A 680 -0.22 23.30 -12.68
CA SER A 680 -0.03 23.98 -13.97
C SER A 680 -0.33 23.04 -15.14
N THR A 681 -0.71 23.60 -16.30
CA THR A 681 -0.95 22.87 -17.56
C THR A 681 0.32 22.76 -18.43
N LEU A 682 1.42 23.41 -18.03
CA LEU A 682 2.73 23.42 -18.72
C LEU A 682 3.83 22.75 -17.87
N LEU A 683 3.41 22.04 -16.83
CA LEU A 683 4.22 21.57 -15.72
C LEU A 683 5.13 20.40 -16.12
N VAL A 684 6.31 20.36 -15.51
CA VAL A 684 7.08 19.12 -15.30
C VAL A 684 7.03 18.86 -13.81
N ASP A 685 6.08 18.01 -13.42
CA ASP A 685 6.10 17.45 -12.09
C ASP A 685 7.07 16.29 -12.14
N HIS A 686 8.06 16.27 -11.26
CA HIS A 686 8.71 15.00 -10.94
C HIS A 686 7.94 14.29 -9.84
N THR A 687 6.60 14.38 -9.87
CA THR A 687 5.74 13.43 -9.18
C THR A 687 5.68 12.18 -10.02
N PHE A 688 6.28 11.13 -9.51
CA PHE A 688 5.63 9.86 -9.73
C PHE A 688 4.29 9.95 -8.99
N VAL A 689 3.23 9.51 -9.67
CA VAL A 689 1.83 9.43 -9.24
C VAL A 689 0.97 10.68 -9.49
N LYS A 690 -0.05 10.48 -10.35
CA LYS A 690 -1.22 11.35 -10.52
C LYS A 690 -2.21 11.07 -9.36
N ALA A 691 -2.16 11.88 -8.29
CA ALA A 691 -3.09 11.95 -7.14
C ALA A 691 -3.11 10.71 -6.18
N GLN A 692 -3.48 10.77 -4.90
CA GLN A 692 -3.99 11.84 -4.02
C GLN A 692 -3.02 12.26 -2.89
N ARG A 693 -1.74 11.84 -2.92
CA ARG A 693 -0.59 12.61 -2.40
C ARG A 693 0.65 12.25 -3.19
N ASP A 694 1.27 13.30 -3.68
CA ASP A 694 2.40 13.35 -4.62
C ASP A 694 3.69 12.72 -4.07
N ASN A 695 3.66 11.40 -3.88
CA ASN A 695 4.76 10.61 -3.35
C ASN A 695 5.67 10.19 -4.51
N GLY A 696 6.89 10.74 -4.55
CA GLY A 696 7.90 10.36 -5.54
C GLY A 696 8.17 8.85 -5.53
N HIS A 697 8.48 8.29 -6.71
CA HIS A 697 8.85 6.89 -6.91
C HIS A 697 10.23 6.80 -7.59
N PRO A 698 11.24 6.21 -6.98
CA PRO A 698 11.20 5.60 -5.67
C PRO A 698 10.94 6.64 -4.56
N ALA A 699 10.52 6.13 -3.41
CA ALA A 699 10.38 6.87 -2.18
C ALA A 699 11.51 7.88 -1.97
N ALA A 700 11.17 9.15 -1.77
CA ALA A 700 12.14 10.18 -1.46
C ALA A 700 12.08 10.52 0.03
N THR A 701 12.74 9.70 0.85
CA THR A 701 12.78 9.88 2.30
C THR A 701 14.19 10.23 2.75
N TYR A 702 14.30 11.27 3.57
CA TYR A 702 15.55 11.64 4.23
C TYR A 702 15.44 11.36 5.73
N SER A 703 16.35 10.57 6.32
CA SER A 703 16.44 10.50 7.78
C SER A 703 17.46 11.51 8.28
N LEU A 704 17.04 12.32 9.25
CA LEU A 704 17.88 13.32 9.86
C LEU A 704 19.05 12.68 10.62
N VAL A 705 20.23 13.26 10.47
CA VAL A 705 21.47 12.84 11.12
C VAL A 705 22.02 13.90 12.09
N GLY A 706 21.57 15.15 11.96
CA GLY A 706 22.08 16.29 12.73
C GLY A 706 23.12 17.13 11.98
N ASN A 707 23.43 18.30 12.53
CA ASN A 707 24.30 19.32 11.91
C ASN A 707 25.73 19.34 12.50
N VAL A 708 26.18 18.27 13.17
CA VAL A 708 27.51 18.25 13.79
C VAL A 708 28.59 17.93 12.75
N ALA A 709 28.33 16.92 11.92
CA ALA A 709 29.19 16.43 10.85
C ALA A 709 28.31 15.88 9.70
N CYS A 710 28.93 15.40 8.62
CA CYS A 710 28.22 14.92 7.42
C CYS A 710 27.50 13.58 7.59
N GLY A 711 27.03 13.25 8.78
CA GLY A 711 26.46 11.96 9.15
C GLY A 711 26.98 11.49 10.51
N PRO A 712 26.35 10.45 11.09
CA PRO A 712 26.68 9.94 12.42
C PRO A 712 28.11 9.39 12.52
#